data_AF-A0A7R9L6K7-F1
#
_entry.id   AF-A0A7R9L6K7-F1
#
_cell.length_a   1.000
_cell.length_b   1.000
_cell.length_c   1.000
_cell.angle_alpha   90.00
_cell.angle_beta   90.00
_cell.angle_gamma   90.00
#
_symmetry.space_group_name_H-M   'P 1'
#
loop_
_entity.id
_entity.type
_entity.pdbx_description
1 polymer ?
#
loop_
_entity_poly.entity_id
_entity_poly.type
_entity_poly.pdbx_seq_one_letter_code
_entity_poly.pdbx_strand_id
1 'polypeptide(L)'
;PKVVQLDAEIAFNGLTDEEKLYAHYLSKSCWFGSIVCLFQTSPESPLIFTLFRRLFAEQSVEELKALSQSVAQFDDNEWRALLVYLSAFLSNMGNYRSFGDSKFIPDLSANKMDAFVRNSAAFRNNQKELEFIWTNVKQRMFSLEKNELSLAFAPEGTTTYFSKNCTKEDSEIVKNFMQTINMDSYNCRVFKDNDKYEIRFASISCRLLGLLSLIEAGCQFARNETESQMLDQYIRHFQSGDLRRHKDGSRFWIRDKKPIVETYIGFIENYRDPAGMRAEFEGILEARVFDHNFHVFLSLGFVSIVNKELSKKVRKGSSSEDPEDSDYLRPTAATDPKFVLTRGDYSPLLKIANKYLLKAKEFARNETESQMLDQYIRHFQSGDLRRHKDGSRFWIRDKKPIVETYIGFIENYRDPAGMRAEFEGILESRVFDHNFHIFLSLGFVSIVNKELSKKFESLVSNAPSFLPLLPWPKEFEKDRFLQPDFTSLDVLTFTGSGIPAGINIPNYSEIRQNEGFKNVSLGNVITAAFSDPKPNFLSADDAKLTEKYIIDSFEVQVGLHELLGHGSGKQLQIEDGKPNFDAEKTINPLTGDKVDKWYKKGESYDSVFASLGSAYEECRAESVGLYLSLESEVLKIFGFSGADADHVVYVNWLSMVQKGILSLAMYNTTVGKWGQAHSRARYVITRVLLEASPDLVSIELVEKSPEDGNRDLSIRLNRELIASVGKKAIGDFLLKLQVYKSLGDIESAERMFDAYSRVSNDLEHPFLTYREVVLERKKPRKVYIQSSTDLSEGKVVAKKYASTHEALVQSFADHLRDNEFDLNAIVLDLWRKDFKHFY
;
A
#
# COMPACT_ATOMS: atom_id res chain seq x y z
N PRO A 1 14.12 -13.22 9.08
CA PRO A 1 14.62 -11.89 8.65
C PRO A 1 15.26 -11.15 9.83
N LYS A 2 15.90 -9.99 9.66
CA LYS A 2 16.23 -9.11 10.81
C LYS A 2 14.97 -8.30 11.16
N VAL A 3 14.57 -8.28 12.43
CA VAL A 3 13.54 -7.37 12.94
C VAL A 3 14.19 -6.02 13.22
N VAL A 4 13.55 -4.93 12.82
CA VAL A 4 14.00 -3.56 13.11
C VAL A 4 12.80 -2.72 13.50
N GLN A 5 12.91 -1.97 14.60
CA GLN A 5 11.86 -1.05 15.02
C GLN A 5 11.81 0.19 14.12
N LEU A 6 10.59 0.60 13.73
CA LEU A 6 10.32 1.96 13.26
C LEU A 6 10.14 2.86 14.47
N ASP A 7 11.04 3.82 14.64
CA ASP A 7 10.94 4.79 15.72
C ASP A 7 10.09 5.99 15.29
N ALA A 8 9.03 6.27 16.05
CA ALA A 8 8.15 7.42 15.86
C ALA A 8 7.95 8.18 17.18
N GLU A 9 8.77 7.91 18.20
CA GLU A 9 8.55 8.37 19.58
C GLU A 9 8.67 9.89 19.74
N ILE A 10 9.78 10.48 19.26
CA ILE A 10 10.02 11.94 19.28
C ILE A 10 8.83 12.67 18.65
N ALA A 11 8.41 12.15 17.51
CA ALA A 11 7.38 12.75 16.70
C ALA A 11 5.98 12.57 17.33
N PHE A 12 5.64 11.38 17.86
CA PHE A 12 4.37 11.12 18.59
C PHE A 12 4.22 12.00 19.82
N ASN A 13 5.32 12.21 20.55
CA ASN A 13 5.34 13.11 21.70
C ASN A 13 5.13 14.58 21.31
N GLY A 14 5.37 14.94 20.05
CA GLY A 14 5.11 16.27 19.48
C GLY A 14 3.64 16.55 19.10
N LEU A 15 2.76 15.55 19.14
CA LEU A 15 1.32 15.71 18.86
C LEU A 15 0.54 16.23 20.08
N THR A 16 -0.50 17.03 19.82
CA THR A 16 -1.54 17.37 20.80
C THR A 16 -2.42 16.16 21.14
N ASP A 17 -3.19 16.24 22.22
CA ASP A 17 -4.03 15.11 22.64
C ASP A 17 -5.18 14.81 21.64
N GLU A 18 -5.72 15.83 20.94
CA GLU A 18 -6.69 15.65 19.84
C GLU A 18 -6.04 14.98 18.62
N GLU A 19 -4.84 15.42 18.21
CA GLU A 19 -4.09 14.80 17.11
C GLU A 19 -3.68 13.35 17.43
N LYS A 20 -3.40 13.03 18.70
CA LYS A 20 -3.16 11.64 19.12
C LYS A 20 -4.43 10.79 19.09
N LEU A 21 -5.60 11.35 19.41
CA LEU A 21 -6.89 10.66 19.27
C LEU A 21 -7.21 10.38 17.80
N TYR A 22 -6.97 11.36 16.92
CA TYR A 22 -7.06 11.20 15.47
C TYR A 22 -6.13 10.09 14.96
N ALA A 23 -4.85 10.16 15.34
CA ALA A 23 -3.82 9.17 15.00
C ALA A 23 -4.08 7.78 15.61
N HIS A 24 -4.74 7.69 16.76
CA HIS A 24 -5.18 6.42 17.32
C HIS A 24 -6.29 5.80 16.47
N TYR A 25 -7.38 6.54 16.23
CA TYR A 25 -8.57 5.94 15.62
C TYR A 25 -8.36 5.53 14.17
N LEU A 26 -7.73 6.36 13.33
CA LEU A 26 -7.43 5.91 11.97
C LEU A 26 -6.37 4.78 11.99
N SER A 27 -5.43 4.71 12.95
CA SER A 27 -4.45 3.58 13.06
C SER A 27 -5.19 2.26 13.31
N LYS A 28 -6.19 2.26 14.21
CA LYS A 28 -7.08 1.11 14.41
C LYS A 28 -7.86 0.77 13.13
N SER A 29 -8.32 1.76 12.36
CA SER A 29 -8.96 1.52 11.06
C SER A 29 -8.02 0.82 10.07
N CYS A 30 -6.77 1.27 9.98
CA CYS A 30 -5.76 0.68 9.10
C CYS A 30 -5.50 -0.79 9.46
N TRP A 31 -5.20 -1.07 10.73
CA TRP A 31 -4.92 -2.43 11.20
C TRP A 31 -6.09 -3.39 10.97
N PHE A 32 -7.33 -3.02 11.33
CA PHE A 32 -8.47 -3.91 11.11
C PHE A 32 -8.84 -4.06 9.62
N GLY A 33 -8.62 -3.02 8.81
CA GLY A 33 -8.75 -3.10 7.36
C GLY A 33 -7.73 -4.05 6.73
N SER A 34 -6.47 -4.02 7.18
CA SER A 34 -5.39 -4.86 6.61
C SER A 34 -5.57 -6.37 6.75
N ILE A 35 -6.51 -6.82 7.57
CA ILE A 35 -6.97 -8.22 7.61
C ILE A 35 -7.53 -8.67 6.25
N VAL A 36 -8.00 -7.73 5.42
CA VAL A 36 -8.38 -7.99 4.01
C VAL A 36 -7.22 -8.56 3.19
N CYS A 37 -5.97 -8.13 3.42
CA CYS A 37 -4.80 -8.58 2.66
C CYS A 37 -4.55 -10.10 2.77
N LEU A 38 -4.97 -10.72 3.89
CA LEU A 38 -4.93 -12.19 4.06
C LEU A 38 -5.80 -12.89 2.99
N PHE A 39 -6.98 -12.33 2.69
CA PHE A 39 -7.91 -12.83 1.67
C PHE A 39 -7.53 -12.42 0.23
N GLN A 40 -6.55 -11.54 0.07
CA GLN A 40 -5.98 -11.12 -1.22
C GLN A 40 -4.63 -11.80 -1.52
N THR A 41 -4.00 -12.44 -0.53
CA THR A 41 -2.74 -13.16 -0.69
C THR A 41 -2.97 -14.62 -1.11
N SER A 42 -3.54 -15.46 -0.25
CA SER A 42 -3.70 -16.89 -0.54
C SER A 42 -4.88 -17.52 0.22
N PRO A 43 -5.50 -18.59 -0.29
CA PRO A 43 -6.66 -19.18 0.38
C PRO A 43 -6.34 -19.72 1.78
N GLU A 44 -5.09 -20.10 2.07
CA GLU A 44 -4.67 -20.58 3.38
C GLU A 44 -4.33 -19.47 4.38
N SER A 45 -3.97 -18.25 3.93
CA SER A 45 -3.50 -17.16 4.81
C SER A 45 -4.49 -16.78 5.93
N PRO A 46 -5.82 -16.64 5.69
CA PRO A 46 -6.77 -16.37 6.77
C PRO A 46 -6.76 -17.44 7.88
N LEU A 47 -6.59 -18.72 7.53
CA LEU A 47 -6.52 -19.81 8.49
C LEU A 47 -5.18 -19.86 9.25
N ILE A 48 -4.06 -19.55 8.57
CA ILE A 48 -2.75 -19.42 9.22
C ILE A 48 -2.80 -18.32 10.29
N PHE A 49 -3.37 -17.16 9.93
CA PHE A 49 -3.54 -16.04 10.86
C PHE A 49 -4.38 -16.43 12.08
N THR A 50 -5.57 -17.02 11.87
CA THR A 50 -6.46 -17.43 12.98
C THR A 50 -5.81 -18.50 13.87
N LEU A 51 -5.11 -19.48 13.30
CA LEU A 51 -4.38 -20.52 14.04
C LEU A 51 -3.42 -19.89 15.05
N PHE A 52 -2.50 -19.04 14.58
CA PHE A 52 -1.49 -18.46 15.45
C PHE A 52 -2.08 -17.42 16.40
N ARG A 53 -3.09 -16.62 15.98
CA ARG A 53 -3.79 -15.72 16.89
C ARG A 53 -4.47 -16.47 18.05
N ARG A 54 -5.07 -17.65 17.82
CA ARG A 54 -5.60 -18.50 18.90
C ARG A 54 -4.48 -19.05 19.80
N LEU A 55 -3.37 -19.51 19.23
CA LEU A 55 -2.22 -20.04 20.00
C LEU A 55 -1.64 -18.99 20.97
N PHE A 56 -1.28 -17.81 20.48
CA PHE A 56 -0.68 -16.73 21.28
C PHE A 56 -1.68 -15.96 22.17
N ALA A 57 -2.99 -16.15 21.99
CA ALA A 57 -4.00 -15.60 22.91
C ALA A 57 -4.23 -16.48 24.15
N GLU A 58 -3.99 -17.79 24.04
CA GLU A 58 -4.25 -18.78 25.10
C GLU A 58 -2.99 -19.18 25.87
N GLN A 59 -1.80 -18.87 25.33
CA GLN A 59 -0.49 -19.14 25.94
C GLN A 59 0.50 -18.04 25.59
N SER A 60 1.34 -17.66 26.56
CA SER A 60 2.49 -16.78 26.35
C SER A 60 3.55 -17.38 25.42
N VAL A 61 4.47 -16.54 24.94
CA VAL A 61 5.59 -16.96 24.08
C VAL A 61 6.48 -17.98 24.83
N GLU A 62 6.67 -17.77 26.12
CA GLU A 62 7.46 -18.62 27.03
C GLU A 62 6.79 -19.99 27.22
N GLU A 63 5.48 -20.03 27.43
CA GLU A 63 4.71 -21.28 27.57
C GLU A 63 4.65 -22.06 26.25
N LEU A 64 4.52 -21.37 25.11
CA LEU A 64 4.58 -22.01 23.79
C LEU A 64 5.97 -22.54 23.48
N LYS A 65 7.04 -21.83 23.88
CA LYS A 65 8.42 -22.34 23.76
C LYS A 65 8.64 -23.59 24.62
N ALA A 66 8.18 -23.56 25.88
CA ALA A 66 8.27 -24.71 26.77
C ALA A 66 7.50 -25.93 26.22
N LEU A 67 6.31 -25.70 25.65
CA LEU A 67 5.52 -26.74 24.96
C LEU A 67 6.24 -27.30 23.73
N SER A 68 6.80 -26.42 22.87
CA SER A 68 7.46 -26.86 21.63
C SER A 68 8.69 -27.70 21.92
N GLN A 69 9.47 -27.35 22.95
CA GLN A 69 10.66 -28.11 23.36
C GLN A 69 10.30 -29.42 24.06
N SER A 70 9.35 -29.41 25.00
CA SER A 70 9.03 -30.58 25.83
C SER A 70 8.16 -31.65 25.14
N VAL A 71 7.24 -31.23 24.27
CA VAL A 71 6.27 -32.15 23.62
C VAL A 71 6.57 -32.32 22.14
N ALA A 72 6.77 -31.21 21.41
CA ALA A 72 6.99 -31.27 19.97
C ALA A 72 8.47 -31.47 19.57
N GLN A 73 9.37 -31.54 20.56
CA GLN A 73 10.82 -31.78 20.38
C GLN A 73 11.48 -30.78 19.42
N PHE A 74 11.11 -29.51 19.50
CA PHE A 74 11.80 -28.41 18.82
C PHE A 74 13.15 -28.18 19.49
N ASP A 75 14.22 -28.01 18.71
CA ASP A 75 15.43 -27.35 19.20
C ASP A 75 15.29 -25.80 19.20
N ASP A 76 16.28 -25.08 19.71
CA ASP A 76 16.25 -23.61 19.74
C ASP A 76 16.26 -22.97 18.33
N ASN A 77 16.80 -23.65 17.31
CA ASN A 77 16.78 -23.18 15.93
C ASN A 77 15.39 -23.37 15.30
N GLU A 78 14.71 -24.49 15.55
CA GLU A 78 13.34 -24.75 15.09
C GLU A 78 12.33 -23.80 15.76
N TRP A 79 12.50 -23.50 17.04
CA TRP A 79 11.72 -22.46 17.72
C TRP A 79 11.95 -21.08 17.08
N ARG A 80 13.22 -20.73 16.84
CA ARG A 80 13.57 -19.49 16.14
C ARG A 80 13.02 -19.47 14.71
N ALA A 81 13.02 -20.59 14.00
CA ALA A 81 12.49 -20.74 12.65
C ALA A 81 10.98 -20.51 12.61
N LEU A 82 10.23 -21.00 13.61
CA LEU A 82 8.81 -20.70 13.77
C LEU A 82 8.59 -19.19 13.94
N LEU A 83 9.31 -18.53 14.85
CA LEU A 83 9.18 -17.08 15.07
C LEU A 83 9.61 -16.25 13.84
N VAL A 84 10.63 -16.71 13.10
CA VAL A 84 11.09 -16.17 11.81
C VAL A 84 10.00 -16.27 10.74
N TYR A 85 9.32 -17.42 10.64
CA TYR A 85 8.19 -17.63 9.76
C TYR A 85 7.01 -16.72 10.12
N LEU A 86 6.63 -16.67 11.40
CA LEU A 86 5.52 -15.84 11.88
C LEU A 86 5.76 -14.35 11.66
N SER A 87 6.99 -13.88 11.92
CA SER A 87 7.34 -12.48 11.68
C SER A 87 7.30 -12.12 10.19
N ALA A 88 7.70 -13.04 9.31
CA ALA A 88 7.53 -12.86 7.87
C ALA A 88 6.04 -12.89 7.48
N PHE A 89 5.28 -13.87 7.96
CA PHE A 89 3.84 -14.02 7.67
C PHE A 89 3.04 -12.79 8.05
N LEU A 90 3.19 -12.31 9.29
CA LEU A 90 2.51 -11.12 9.79
C LEU A 90 2.93 -9.86 9.02
N SER A 91 4.23 -9.67 8.75
CA SER A 91 4.73 -8.49 8.01
C SER A 91 4.36 -8.48 6.52
N ASN A 92 3.97 -9.61 5.95
CA ASN A 92 3.50 -9.72 4.56
C ASN A 92 1.98 -9.90 4.46
N MET A 93 1.26 -9.90 5.58
CA MET A 93 -0.17 -10.27 5.67
C MET A 93 -0.51 -11.56 4.90
N GLY A 94 0.37 -12.55 4.96
CA GLY A 94 0.21 -13.82 4.23
C GLY A 94 1.52 -14.59 4.03
N ASN A 95 1.43 -15.80 3.48
CA ASN A 95 2.57 -16.71 3.29
C ASN A 95 3.34 -16.55 1.95
N TYR A 96 3.19 -15.41 1.28
CA TYR A 96 3.90 -15.03 0.05
C TYR A 96 4.59 -13.68 0.26
N ARG A 97 5.83 -13.53 -0.22
CA ARG A 97 6.62 -12.31 -0.04
C ARG A 97 6.06 -11.19 -0.90
N SER A 98 5.67 -10.05 -0.34
CA SER A 98 5.24 -8.87 -1.10
C SER A 98 6.29 -8.36 -2.10
N PHE A 99 7.58 -8.62 -1.82
CA PHE A 99 8.66 -8.38 -2.77
C PHE A 99 9.09 -9.67 -3.47
N GLY A 100 8.55 -9.87 -4.67
CA GLY A 100 8.85 -11.00 -5.57
C GLY A 100 7.83 -12.13 -5.56
N ASP A 101 6.72 -11.96 -4.83
CA ASP A 101 5.52 -12.81 -4.78
C ASP A 101 5.76 -14.32 -4.64
N SER A 102 6.89 -14.70 -4.04
CA SER A 102 7.28 -16.09 -3.81
C SER A 102 6.76 -16.61 -2.47
N LYS A 103 6.28 -17.84 -2.47
CA LYS A 103 5.83 -18.53 -1.24
C LYS A 103 7.00 -18.71 -0.27
N PHE A 104 6.71 -18.69 1.02
CA PHE A 104 7.64 -19.14 2.06
C PHE A 104 6.92 -20.05 3.06
N ILE A 105 7.64 -21.04 3.56
CA ILE A 105 7.14 -22.08 4.47
C ILE A 105 7.90 -22.03 5.81
N PRO A 106 7.37 -22.62 6.89
CA PRO A 106 8.12 -22.76 8.14
C PRO A 106 9.31 -23.69 7.94
N ASP A 107 10.50 -23.29 8.41
CA ASP A 107 11.73 -24.09 8.35
C ASP A 107 11.79 -25.07 9.53
N LEU A 108 10.80 -25.97 9.59
CA LEU A 108 10.69 -27.08 10.54
C LEU A 108 9.79 -28.18 9.96
N SER A 109 9.81 -29.39 10.51
CA SER A 109 8.98 -30.47 9.97
C SER A 109 7.49 -30.29 10.27
N ALA A 110 6.64 -30.59 9.28
CA ALA A 110 5.17 -30.54 9.43
C ALA A 110 4.63 -31.49 10.52
N ASN A 111 5.37 -32.56 10.87
CA ASN A 111 5.01 -33.47 11.96
C ASN A 111 5.28 -32.86 13.34
N LYS A 112 6.41 -32.15 13.52
CA LYS A 112 6.67 -31.39 14.75
C LYS A 112 5.66 -30.26 14.91
N MET A 113 5.33 -29.53 13.83
CA MET A 113 4.26 -28.51 13.85
C MET A 113 2.89 -29.10 14.25
N ASP A 114 2.53 -30.28 13.72
CA ASP A 114 1.30 -30.99 14.08
C ASP A 114 1.24 -31.31 15.58
N ALA A 115 2.33 -31.86 16.13
CA ALA A 115 2.45 -32.13 17.56
C ALA A 115 2.36 -30.86 18.41
N PHE A 116 3.00 -29.77 17.99
CA PHE A 116 2.94 -28.46 18.66
C PHE A 116 1.52 -27.90 18.70
N VAL A 117 0.83 -27.85 17.55
CA VAL A 117 -0.54 -27.34 17.45
C VAL A 117 -1.48 -28.18 18.30
N ARG A 118 -1.48 -29.51 18.15
CA ARG A 118 -2.44 -30.42 18.79
C ARG A 118 -2.30 -30.50 20.31
N ASN A 119 -1.14 -30.21 20.87
CA ASN A 119 -0.90 -30.23 22.32
C ASN A 119 -1.03 -28.86 23.01
N SER A 120 -1.33 -27.80 22.25
CA SER A 120 -1.55 -26.45 22.79
C SER A 120 -2.80 -26.35 23.67
N ALA A 121 -2.79 -25.42 24.63
CA ALA A 121 -3.97 -25.07 25.41
C ALA A 121 -5.09 -24.55 24.50
N ALA A 122 -4.76 -23.75 23.49
CA ALA A 122 -5.70 -23.29 22.47
C ALA A 122 -6.46 -24.46 21.82
N PHE A 123 -5.74 -25.52 21.40
CA PHE A 123 -6.33 -26.70 20.78
C PHE A 123 -7.21 -27.50 21.75
N ARG A 124 -6.84 -27.59 23.03
CA ARG A 124 -7.72 -28.20 24.05
C ARG A 124 -8.99 -27.39 24.28
N ASN A 125 -8.88 -26.07 24.34
CA ASN A 125 -10.00 -25.16 24.64
C ASN A 125 -10.95 -24.97 23.44
N ASN A 126 -10.41 -25.03 22.21
CA ASN A 126 -11.13 -24.73 20.96
C ASN A 126 -11.10 -25.90 19.96
N GLN A 127 -11.09 -27.15 20.44
CA GLN A 127 -10.76 -28.37 19.66
C GLN A 127 -11.47 -28.47 18.29
N LYS A 128 -12.78 -28.22 18.22
CA LYS A 128 -13.54 -28.32 16.96
C LYS A 128 -13.12 -27.27 15.93
N GLU A 129 -12.82 -26.05 16.38
CA GLU A 129 -12.40 -24.95 15.52
C GLU A 129 -10.97 -25.20 15.03
N LEU A 130 -10.05 -25.57 15.94
CA LEU A 130 -8.64 -25.75 15.59
C LEU A 130 -8.35 -27.07 14.85
N GLU A 131 -9.12 -28.14 15.03
CA GLU A 131 -9.06 -29.31 14.14
C GLU A 131 -9.46 -28.94 12.71
N PHE A 132 -10.55 -28.15 12.56
CA PHE A 132 -11.01 -27.66 11.25
C PHE A 132 -9.97 -26.75 10.59
N ILE A 133 -9.42 -25.78 11.31
CA ILE A 133 -8.35 -24.90 10.82
C ILE A 133 -7.12 -25.73 10.41
N TRP A 134 -6.65 -26.62 11.30
CA TRP A 134 -5.42 -27.37 11.09
C TRP A 134 -5.53 -28.34 9.90
N THR A 135 -6.67 -29.04 9.76
CA THR A 135 -6.95 -29.93 8.62
C THR A 135 -6.88 -29.20 7.28
N ASN A 136 -7.42 -27.97 7.20
CA ASN A 136 -7.46 -27.21 5.94
C ASN A 136 -6.16 -26.45 5.63
N VAL A 137 -5.27 -26.26 6.61
CA VAL A 137 -4.05 -25.45 6.47
C VAL A 137 -2.77 -26.29 6.36
N LYS A 138 -2.69 -27.46 7.03
CA LYS A 138 -1.44 -28.23 7.21
C LYS A 138 -0.72 -28.55 5.90
N GLN A 139 -1.42 -29.03 4.89
CA GLN A 139 -0.80 -29.37 3.60
C GLN A 139 -0.27 -28.12 2.88
N ARG A 140 -1.12 -27.09 2.72
CA ARG A 140 -0.76 -25.89 1.94
C ARG A 140 0.29 -25.02 2.64
N MET A 141 0.33 -24.99 3.97
CA MET A 141 1.36 -24.29 4.74
C MET A 141 2.80 -24.77 4.43
N PHE A 142 2.98 -26.07 4.14
CA PHE A 142 4.28 -26.69 3.86
C PHE A 142 4.49 -27.10 2.40
N SER A 143 3.48 -26.94 1.54
CA SER A 143 3.54 -27.31 0.12
C SER A 143 4.49 -26.42 -0.68
N LEU A 144 5.28 -27.06 -1.53
CA LEU A 144 6.13 -26.44 -2.56
C LEU A 144 5.77 -26.97 -3.97
N GLU A 145 4.50 -27.31 -4.18
CA GLU A 145 3.99 -27.64 -5.52
C GLU A 145 4.17 -26.46 -6.48
N LYS A 146 4.46 -26.73 -7.77
CA LYS A 146 4.91 -25.71 -8.73
C LYS A 146 3.92 -24.54 -8.89
N ASN A 147 2.63 -24.86 -8.93
CA ASN A 147 1.50 -23.93 -9.00
C ASN A 147 1.21 -23.19 -7.68
N GLU A 148 2.04 -23.36 -6.65
CA GLU A 148 1.99 -22.61 -5.39
C GLU A 148 3.30 -21.85 -5.12
N LEU A 149 4.31 -21.90 -5.98
CA LEU A 149 5.60 -21.25 -5.69
C LEU A 149 5.53 -19.72 -5.78
N SER A 150 4.58 -19.17 -6.54
CA SER A 150 4.40 -17.73 -6.75
C SER A 150 2.93 -17.33 -6.89
N LEU A 151 2.63 -16.04 -6.68
CA LEU A 151 1.33 -15.49 -7.07
C LEU A 151 1.27 -15.29 -8.60
N ALA A 152 0.29 -15.94 -9.24
CA ALA A 152 0.02 -15.86 -10.67
C ALA A 152 -1.38 -16.46 -10.98
N PHE A 153 -1.79 -16.43 -12.26
CA PHE A 153 -2.88 -17.29 -12.72
C PHE A 153 -2.49 -18.77 -12.67
N ALA A 154 -3.48 -19.65 -12.63
CA ALA A 154 -3.26 -21.07 -12.83
C ALA A 154 -3.00 -21.36 -14.33
N PRO A 155 -2.11 -22.32 -14.67
CA PRO A 155 -1.39 -23.23 -13.78
C PRO A 155 -0.05 -22.71 -13.21
N GLU A 156 0.41 -21.52 -13.60
CA GLU A 156 1.75 -21.00 -13.25
C GLU A 156 1.91 -20.66 -11.75
N GLY A 157 0.81 -20.34 -11.07
CA GLY A 157 0.79 -20.04 -9.64
C GLY A 157 -0.62 -19.99 -9.06
N THR A 158 -0.78 -19.24 -7.98
CA THR A 158 -2.07 -19.08 -7.29
C THR A 158 -2.46 -17.60 -7.13
N THR A 159 -3.75 -17.31 -7.06
CA THR A 159 -4.26 -15.97 -6.74
C THR A 159 -5.58 -16.09 -6.00
N THR A 160 -5.93 -15.05 -5.25
CA THR A 160 -7.24 -14.91 -4.59
C THR A 160 -8.06 -13.73 -5.11
N TYR A 161 -7.50 -12.91 -6.00
CA TYR A 161 -8.25 -11.89 -6.76
C TYR A 161 -9.25 -12.50 -7.75
N PHE A 162 -8.97 -13.74 -8.18
CA PHE A 162 -9.82 -14.56 -9.03
C PHE A 162 -10.04 -15.92 -8.38
N SER A 163 -11.20 -16.55 -8.59
CA SER A 163 -11.42 -17.96 -8.23
C SER A 163 -10.45 -18.90 -8.97
N LYS A 164 -10.15 -20.05 -8.36
CA LYS A 164 -9.11 -21.01 -8.81
C LYS A 164 -9.28 -21.54 -10.25
N ASN A 165 -10.50 -21.47 -10.79
CA ASN A 165 -10.88 -21.89 -12.15
C ASN A 165 -10.79 -20.76 -13.20
N CYS A 166 -10.33 -19.56 -12.83
CA CYS A 166 -10.07 -18.47 -13.77
C CYS A 166 -8.67 -18.57 -14.37
N THR A 167 -8.57 -18.37 -15.68
CA THR A 167 -7.29 -18.25 -16.40
C THR A 167 -6.99 -16.79 -16.78
N LYS A 168 -5.86 -16.56 -17.45
CA LYS A 168 -5.53 -15.24 -17.98
C LYS A 168 -6.57 -14.74 -19.00
N GLU A 169 -7.13 -15.63 -19.81
CA GLU A 169 -8.18 -15.34 -20.79
C GLU A 169 -9.47 -14.84 -20.10
N ASP A 170 -9.85 -15.44 -18.96
CA ASP A 170 -10.98 -14.96 -18.15
C ASP A 170 -10.75 -13.53 -17.64
N SER A 171 -9.51 -13.17 -17.31
CA SER A 171 -9.16 -11.82 -16.86
C SER A 171 -9.32 -10.77 -17.96
N GLU A 172 -8.97 -11.11 -19.21
CA GLU A 172 -9.18 -10.23 -20.37
C GLU A 172 -10.67 -10.11 -20.73
N ILE A 173 -11.45 -11.20 -20.60
CA ILE A 173 -12.91 -11.18 -20.76
C ILE A 173 -13.56 -10.22 -19.75
N VAL A 174 -13.19 -10.31 -18.47
CA VAL A 174 -13.71 -9.41 -17.42
C VAL A 174 -13.24 -7.97 -17.61
N LYS A 175 -11.98 -7.75 -17.99
CA LYS A 175 -11.42 -6.43 -18.29
C LYS A 175 -12.18 -5.72 -19.42
N ASN A 176 -12.46 -6.43 -20.51
CA ASN A 176 -13.23 -5.87 -21.62
C ASN A 176 -14.66 -5.50 -21.19
N PHE A 177 -15.31 -6.33 -20.36
CA PHE A 177 -16.63 -6.00 -19.80
C PHE A 177 -16.60 -4.79 -18.86
N MET A 178 -15.61 -4.71 -17.96
CA MET A 178 -15.45 -3.54 -17.07
C MET A 178 -15.24 -2.24 -17.86
N GLN A 179 -14.54 -2.31 -18.99
CA GLN A 179 -14.38 -1.17 -19.92
C GLN A 179 -15.70 -0.78 -20.61
N THR A 180 -16.54 -1.73 -21.07
CA THR A 180 -17.82 -1.38 -21.75
C THR A 180 -18.84 -0.74 -20.81
N ILE A 181 -18.77 -1.03 -19.50
CA ILE A 181 -19.59 -0.38 -18.47
C ILE A 181 -18.91 0.84 -17.82
N ASN A 182 -17.68 1.19 -18.25
CA ASN A 182 -16.87 2.29 -17.73
C ASN A 182 -16.68 2.24 -16.20
N MET A 183 -16.29 1.07 -15.68
CA MET A 183 -15.98 0.85 -14.26
C MET A 183 -14.52 0.45 -14.05
N ASP A 184 -13.94 0.96 -12.97
CA ASP A 184 -12.61 0.60 -12.49
C ASP A 184 -12.63 -0.67 -11.62
N SER A 185 -11.53 -1.42 -11.61
CA SER A 185 -11.42 -2.72 -10.92
C SER A 185 -10.73 -2.70 -9.55
N TYR A 186 -10.30 -1.53 -9.05
CA TYR A 186 -9.45 -1.41 -7.85
C TYR A 186 -9.98 -2.20 -6.64
N ASN A 187 -11.27 -2.10 -6.33
CA ASN A 187 -11.87 -2.66 -5.12
C ASN A 187 -12.78 -3.89 -5.38
N CYS A 188 -12.44 -4.75 -6.34
CA CYS A 188 -13.23 -5.96 -6.65
C CYS A 188 -12.44 -7.27 -6.72
N ARG A 189 -13.14 -8.39 -6.60
CA ARG A 189 -12.67 -9.75 -6.95
C ARG A 189 -13.59 -10.41 -7.97
N VAL A 190 -13.09 -11.46 -8.63
CA VAL A 190 -13.82 -12.20 -9.68
C VAL A 190 -14.02 -13.65 -9.28
N PHE A 191 -15.26 -14.14 -9.38
CA PHE A 191 -15.58 -15.55 -9.15
C PHE A 191 -16.30 -16.12 -10.37
N LYS A 192 -15.75 -17.19 -10.94
CA LYS A 192 -16.30 -17.88 -12.11
C LYS A 192 -17.11 -19.10 -11.69
N ASP A 193 -18.36 -19.15 -12.12
CA ASP A 193 -19.27 -20.29 -11.98
C ASP A 193 -19.72 -20.72 -13.37
N ASN A 194 -19.19 -21.85 -13.84
CA ASN A 194 -19.27 -22.29 -15.24
C ASN A 194 -18.80 -21.17 -16.20
N ASP A 195 -19.66 -20.71 -17.09
CA ASP A 195 -19.38 -19.60 -18.01
C ASP A 195 -19.76 -18.21 -17.45
N LYS A 196 -20.22 -18.09 -16.19
CA LYS A 196 -20.63 -16.81 -15.60
C LYS A 196 -19.58 -16.24 -14.67
N TYR A 197 -19.46 -14.91 -14.63
CA TYR A 197 -18.56 -14.18 -13.73
C TYR A 197 -19.36 -13.34 -12.74
N GLU A 198 -19.15 -13.59 -11.45
CA GLU A 198 -19.47 -12.64 -10.38
C GLU A 198 -18.30 -11.66 -10.23
N ILE A 199 -18.56 -10.36 -10.38
CA ILE A 199 -17.61 -9.29 -10.06
C ILE A 199 -18.08 -8.68 -8.74
N ARG A 200 -17.37 -9.02 -7.66
CA ARG A 200 -17.78 -8.71 -6.29
C ARG A 200 -16.98 -7.53 -5.76
N PHE A 201 -17.65 -6.41 -5.49
CA PHE A 201 -17.05 -5.21 -4.92
C PHE A 201 -16.96 -5.28 -3.39
N ALA A 202 -15.87 -4.75 -2.85
CA ALA A 202 -15.64 -4.58 -1.43
C ALA A 202 -16.52 -3.46 -0.87
N SER A 203 -17.39 -3.79 0.08
CA SER A 203 -18.28 -2.83 0.75
C SER A 203 -18.89 -3.40 2.03
N ILE A 204 -19.40 -2.54 2.91
CA ILE A 204 -20.23 -2.96 4.05
C ILE A 204 -21.61 -3.39 3.56
N SER A 205 -22.26 -2.58 2.73
CA SER A 205 -23.66 -2.77 2.34
C SER A 205 -23.86 -3.98 1.42
N CYS A 206 -24.41 -5.08 1.95
CA CYS A 206 -25.17 -6.03 1.14
C CYS A 206 -26.60 -5.49 0.93
N ARG A 207 -27.34 -5.94 -0.10
CA ARG A 207 -28.68 -5.42 -0.43
C ARG A 207 -29.74 -5.54 0.69
N LEU A 208 -29.49 -6.31 1.76
CA LEU A 208 -30.41 -6.45 2.89
C LEU A 208 -30.05 -5.58 4.12
N LEU A 209 -28.86 -4.98 4.19
CA LEU A 209 -28.39 -4.29 5.40
C LEU A 209 -29.18 -2.99 5.70
N GLY A 210 -29.59 -2.23 4.67
CA GLY A 210 -30.43 -1.04 4.85
C GLY A 210 -31.87 -1.35 5.29
N LEU A 211 -32.42 -2.50 4.85
CA LEU A 211 -33.70 -2.99 5.34
C LEU A 211 -33.61 -3.42 6.81
N LEU A 212 -32.54 -4.17 7.15
CA LEU A 212 -32.29 -4.65 8.51
C LEU A 212 -32.15 -3.49 9.51
N SER A 213 -31.36 -2.46 9.19
CA SER A 213 -31.17 -1.32 10.09
C SER A 213 -32.45 -0.52 10.33
N LEU A 214 -33.33 -0.40 9.32
CA LEU A 214 -34.64 0.25 9.47
C LEU A 214 -35.60 -0.56 10.35
N ILE A 215 -35.61 -1.90 10.23
CA ILE A 215 -36.44 -2.76 11.09
C ILE A 215 -35.87 -2.80 12.52
N GLU A 216 -34.55 -2.87 12.68
CA GLU A 216 -33.86 -2.79 13.99
C GLU A 216 -34.11 -1.46 14.71
N ALA A 217 -34.14 -0.34 13.99
CA ALA A 217 -34.57 0.95 14.53
C ALA A 217 -36.07 0.93 14.91
N GLY A 218 -36.92 0.33 14.07
CA GLY A 218 -38.35 0.15 14.32
C GLY A 218 -38.65 -0.63 15.61
N CYS A 219 -37.85 -1.64 15.95
CA CYS A 219 -37.99 -2.41 17.20
C CYS A 219 -37.99 -1.54 18.47
N GLN A 220 -37.27 -0.41 18.47
CA GLN A 220 -37.21 0.50 19.61
C GLN A 220 -38.54 1.22 19.88
N PHE A 221 -39.44 1.23 18.89
CA PHE A 221 -40.76 1.86 18.96
C PHE A 221 -41.91 0.84 19.00
N ALA A 222 -41.61 -0.45 19.18
CA ALA A 222 -42.62 -1.49 19.36
C ALA A 222 -43.46 -1.21 20.62
N ARG A 223 -44.79 -1.14 20.44
CA ARG A 223 -45.78 -0.76 21.46
C ARG A 223 -46.05 -1.89 22.45
N ASN A 224 -45.83 -3.14 22.05
CA ASN A 224 -46.05 -4.31 22.89
C ASN A 224 -45.07 -5.45 22.54
N GLU A 225 -45.01 -6.45 23.42
CA GLU A 225 -44.12 -7.61 23.29
C GLU A 225 -44.37 -8.42 22.01
N THR A 226 -45.61 -8.48 21.53
CA THR A 226 -45.97 -9.22 20.31
C THR A 226 -45.43 -8.52 19.06
N GLU A 227 -45.54 -7.20 18.97
CA GLU A 227 -44.96 -6.37 17.90
C GLU A 227 -43.42 -6.43 17.92
N SER A 228 -42.81 -6.42 19.12
CA SER A 228 -41.36 -6.60 19.28
C SER A 228 -40.88 -7.99 18.82
N GLN A 229 -41.57 -9.06 19.24
CA GLN A 229 -41.27 -10.43 18.81
C GLN A 229 -41.50 -10.67 17.32
N MET A 230 -42.51 -10.03 16.72
CA MET A 230 -42.74 -10.03 15.27
C MET A 230 -41.53 -9.44 14.53
N LEU A 231 -41.10 -8.24 14.90
CA LEU A 231 -39.98 -7.56 14.24
C LEU A 231 -38.65 -8.30 14.44
N ASP A 232 -38.39 -8.84 15.64
CA ASP A 232 -37.23 -9.71 15.91
C ASP A 232 -37.20 -10.96 15.01
N GLN A 233 -38.34 -11.63 14.80
CA GLN A 233 -38.37 -12.77 13.89
C GLN A 233 -38.23 -12.37 12.42
N TYR A 234 -38.69 -11.18 12.01
CA TYR A 234 -38.42 -10.65 10.67
C TYR A 234 -36.94 -10.26 10.47
N ILE A 235 -36.30 -9.64 11.46
CA ILE A 235 -34.84 -9.39 11.47
C ILE A 235 -34.09 -10.71 11.30
N ARG A 236 -34.41 -11.73 12.11
CA ARG A 236 -33.80 -13.06 12.01
C ARG A 236 -34.07 -13.73 10.66
N HIS A 237 -35.24 -13.53 10.07
CA HIS A 237 -35.54 -14.01 8.72
C HIS A 237 -34.61 -13.37 7.69
N PHE A 238 -34.51 -12.03 7.65
CA PHE A 238 -33.67 -11.32 6.70
C PHE A 238 -32.16 -11.54 6.93
N GLN A 239 -31.73 -11.80 8.17
CA GLN A 239 -30.35 -12.18 8.50
C GLN A 239 -30.00 -13.62 8.07
N SER A 240 -30.94 -14.57 8.12
CA SER A 240 -30.65 -16.02 7.93
C SER A 240 -31.20 -16.64 6.65
N GLY A 241 -32.15 -15.99 5.98
CA GLY A 241 -32.95 -16.56 4.89
C GLY A 241 -33.97 -17.63 5.34
N ASP A 242 -34.06 -17.97 6.64
CA ASP A 242 -34.93 -19.04 7.12
C ASP A 242 -36.41 -18.62 7.06
N LEU A 243 -37.18 -19.22 6.15
CA LEU A 243 -38.60 -18.96 5.99
C LEU A 243 -39.44 -19.35 7.23
N ARG A 244 -38.92 -20.21 8.12
CA ARG A 244 -39.59 -20.52 9.40
C ARG A 244 -39.65 -19.28 10.29
N ARG A 245 -38.60 -18.45 10.27
CA ARG A 245 -38.55 -17.17 11.01
C ARG A 245 -39.58 -16.18 10.49
N HIS A 246 -39.77 -16.09 9.16
CA HIS A 246 -40.84 -15.27 8.59
C HIS A 246 -42.21 -15.74 9.07
N LYS A 247 -42.46 -17.06 9.00
CA LYS A 247 -43.71 -17.68 9.51
C LYS A 247 -43.92 -17.47 11.01
N ASP A 248 -42.86 -17.44 11.82
CA ASP A 248 -42.94 -17.11 13.25
C ASP A 248 -43.28 -15.64 13.46
N GLY A 249 -42.65 -14.71 12.72
CA GLY A 249 -43.02 -13.30 12.71
C GLY A 249 -44.50 -13.10 12.34
N SER A 250 -44.98 -13.76 11.29
CA SER A 250 -46.39 -13.69 10.87
C SER A 250 -47.35 -14.29 11.90
N ARG A 251 -46.93 -15.22 12.75
CA ARG A 251 -47.76 -15.70 13.88
C ARG A 251 -47.90 -14.65 14.97
N PHE A 252 -46.86 -13.84 15.22
CA PHE A 252 -46.94 -12.70 16.12
C PHE A 252 -47.77 -11.57 15.51
N TRP A 253 -47.58 -11.26 14.23
CA TRP A 253 -48.43 -10.32 13.49
C TRP A 253 -49.93 -10.64 13.64
N ILE A 254 -50.34 -11.88 13.37
CA ILE A 254 -51.74 -12.34 13.54
C ILE A 254 -52.24 -12.20 14.99
N ARG A 255 -51.36 -12.19 15.99
CA ARG A 255 -51.71 -12.06 17.42
C ARG A 255 -51.85 -10.60 17.86
N ASP A 256 -51.22 -9.62 17.23
CA ASP A 256 -51.43 -8.21 17.59
C ASP A 256 -52.84 -7.78 17.19
N LYS A 257 -53.71 -7.55 18.17
CA LYS A 257 -55.12 -7.24 17.93
C LYS A 257 -55.39 -5.76 18.10
N LYS A 258 -55.96 -5.15 17.05
CA LYS A 258 -56.28 -3.72 16.94
C LYS A 258 -55.03 -2.82 16.99
N PRO A 259 -54.01 -3.06 16.17
CA PRO A 259 -52.89 -2.13 16.05
C PRO A 259 -53.35 -0.74 15.61
N ILE A 260 -52.62 0.28 16.08
CA ILE A 260 -52.74 1.66 15.60
C ILE A 260 -51.93 1.82 14.30
N VAL A 261 -50.80 1.13 14.20
CA VAL A 261 -49.99 1.00 12.99
C VAL A 261 -49.80 -0.49 12.75
N GLU A 262 -50.39 -1.00 11.68
CA GLU A 262 -50.27 -2.36 11.17
C GLU A 262 -49.02 -2.43 10.26
N THR A 263 -48.16 -3.44 10.40
CA THR A 263 -46.97 -3.58 9.55
C THR A 263 -46.71 -5.03 9.20
N TYR A 264 -46.44 -5.29 7.92
CA TYR A 264 -46.16 -6.64 7.41
C TYR A 264 -45.19 -6.56 6.23
N ILE A 265 -44.08 -7.30 6.26
CA ILE A 265 -42.98 -7.13 5.31
C ILE A 265 -42.28 -8.45 4.97
N GLY A 266 -41.86 -8.62 3.71
CA GLY A 266 -41.13 -9.80 3.24
C GLY A 266 -41.51 -10.19 1.82
N PHE A 267 -41.34 -11.47 1.49
CA PHE A 267 -41.80 -12.03 0.22
C PHE A 267 -43.21 -12.57 0.41
N ILE A 268 -44.23 -11.88 -0.14
CA ILE A 268 -45.64 -12.03 0.26
C ILE A 268 -46.48 -12.69 -0.84
N GLU A 269 -46.74 -12.01 -1.96
CA GLU A 269 -47.65 -12.52 -3.00
C GLU A 269 -46.91 -13.11 -4.21
N ASN A 270 -47.40 -14.23 -4.77
CA ASN A 270 -46.76 -14.96 -5.87
C ASN A 270 -47.36 -14.66 -7.27
N TYR A 271 -48.22 -13.64 -7.39
CA TYR A 271 -49.05 -13.42 -8.58
C TYR A 271 -48.26 -13.17 -9.88
N ARG A 272 -47.03 -12.65 -9.78
CA ARG A 272 -46.17 -12.38 -10.96
C ARG A 272 -45.18 -13.47 -11.28
N ASP A 273 -45.03 -14.51 -10.45
CA ASP A 273 -44.20 -15.66 -10.81
C ASP A 273 -44.99 -16.60 -11.73
N PRO A 274 -44.55 -16.87 -12.98
CA PRO A 274 -45.28 -17.75 -13.89
C PRO A 274 -45.41 -19.20 -13.39
N ALA A 275 -44.59 -19.60 -12.41
CA ALA A 275 -44.68 -20.89 -11.74
C ALA A 275 -45.54 -20.86 -10.46
N GLY A 276 -45.91 -19.69 -9.94
CA GLY A 276 -46.63 -19.53 -8.68
C GLY A 276 -45.84 -19.99 -7.43
N MET A 277 -44.52 -20.14 -7.52
CA MET A 277 -43.67 -20.72 -6.47
C MET A 277 -42.85 -19.68 -5.70
N ARG A 278 -42.63 -18.50 -6.29
CA ARG A 278 -41.81 -17.41 -5.75
C ARG A 278 -42.70 -16.20 -5.50
N ALA A 279 -42.60 -15.60 -4.31
CA ALA A 279 -43.33 -14.39 -3.97
C ALA A 279 -42.51 -13.12 -4.31
N GLU A 280 -43.20 -12.04 -4.68
CA GLU A 280 -42.65 -10.69 -4.80
C GLU A 280 -42.36 -10.10 -3.42
N PHE A 281 -41.41 -9.17 -3.34
CA PHE A 281 -41.09 -8.47 -2.10
C PHE A 281 -42.04 -7.29 -1.91
N GLU A 282 -42.70 -7.25 -0.75
CA GLU A 282 -43.68 -6.25 -0.38
C GLU A 282 -43.46 -5.78 1.06
N GLY A 283 -43.88 -4.54 1.33
CA GLY A 283 -43.90 -3.93 2.65
C GLY A 283 -45.16 -3.10 2.82
N ILE A 284 -46.03 -3.55 3.71
CA ILE A 284 -47.32 -2.94 4.04
C ILE A 284 -47.16 -2.18 5.36
N LEU A 285 -47.62 -0.94 5.40
CA LEU A 285 -47.69 -0.12 6.61
C LEU A 285 -49.01 0.67 6.59
N GLU A 286 -49.95 0.31 7.45
CA GLU A 286 -51.27 0.95 7.52
C GLU A 286 -51.50 1.59 8.88
N ALA A 287 -51.87 2.87 8.90
CA ALA A 287 -52.21 3.59 10.13
C ALA A 287 -53.72 3.73 10.30
N ARG A 288 -54.24 3.37 11.47
CA ARG A 288 -55.64 3.51 11.84
C ARG A 288 -55.98 4.98 12.11
N VAL A 289 -56.62 5.63 11.15
CA VAL A 289 -57.11 7.01 11.28
C VAL A 289 -58.41 7.02 12.09
N PHE A 290 -58.46 7.81 13.16
CA PHE A 290 -59.64 8.01 14.01
C PHE A 290 -60.45 9.25 13.56
N ASP A 291 -60.89 9.27 12.30
CA ASP A 291 -61.89 10.24 11.84
C ASP A 291 -62.74 9.64 10.69
N HIS A 292 -64.05 9.93 10.68
CA HIS A 292 -65.04 9.16 9.92
C HIS A 292 -65.17 9.54 8.42
N ASN A 293 -64.19 10.24 7.83
CA ASN A 293 -64.30 10.81 6.49
C ASN A 293 -63.12 10.57 5.52
N PHE A 294 -62.14 9.71 5.86
CA PHE A 294 -61.05 9.37 4.93
C PHE A 294 -60.77 7.87 4.82
N HIS A 295 -60.94 7.33 3.61
CA HIS A 295 -60.31 6.08 3.18
C HIS A 295 -59.03 6.41 2.42
N VAL A 296 -57.88 5.94 2.90
CA VAL A 296 -56.61 5.99 2.17
C VAL A 296 -56.26 4.56 1.75
N PHE A 297 -56.36 4.29 0.45
CA PHE A 297 -55.70 3.12 -0.14
C PHE A 297 -54.29 3.54 -0.55
N LEU A 298 -53.29 2.85 -0.01
CA LEU A 298 -51.88 3.02 -0.36
C LEU A 298 -51.34 1.67 -0.86
N SER A 299 -51.06 1.57 -2.16
CA SER A 299 -50.20 0.53 -2.71
C SER A 299 -49.04 1.20 -3.45
N LEU A 300 -47.86 0.56 -3.36
CA LEU A 300 -46.58 0.97 -3.95
C LEU A 300 -46.02 2.34 -3.46
N GLY A 301 -45.01 2.26 -2.57
CA GLY A 301 -43.87 3.19 -2.50
C GLY A 301 -44.14 4.67 -2.17
N PHE A 302 -43.47 5.17 -1.12
CA PHE A 302 -43.52 6.55 -0.59
C PHE A 302 -44.74 6.89 0.29
N VAL A 303 -44.50 6.93 1.60
CA VAL A 303 -45.36 7.65 2.55
C VAL A 303 -44.90 9.11 2.62
N SER A 304 -45.70 10.03 2.07
CA SER A 304 -45.58 11.46 2.32
C SER A 304 -46.70 11.91 3.25
N ILE A 305 -46.42 12.03 4.55
CA ILE A 305 -47.32 12.71 5.49
C ILE A 305 -46.85 14.16 5.63
N VAL A 306 -47.68 15.08 5.12
CA VAL A 306 -47.34 16.50 4.99
C VAL A 306 -47.49 17.21 6.34
N ASN A 307 -46.38 17.46 7.02
CA ASN A 307 -46.28 18.56 7.98
C ASN A 307 -45.15 19.52 7.56
N LYS A 308 -45.54 20.71 7.06
CA LYS A 308 -44.62 21.65 6.42
C LYS A 308 -43.51 22.17 7.34
N GLU A 309 -43.70 22.20 8.66
CA GLU A 309 -42.69 22.73 9.60
C GLU A 309 -41.60 21.72 9.98
N LEU A 310 -41.94 20.43 10.10
CA LEU A 310 -40.97 19.37 10.41
C LEU A 310 -39.98 19.12 9.26
N SER A 311 -40.41 19.34 8.01
CA SER A 311 -39.56 19.16 6.81
C SER A 311 -38.27 20.00 6.82
N LYS A 312 -38.25 21.14 7.54
CA LYS A 312 -37.06 22.00 7.69
C LYS A 312 -36.09 21.56 8.78
N LYS A 313 -36.54 20.75 9.76
CA LYS A 313 -35.66 20.23 10.84
C LYS A 313 -35.11 18.84 10.54
N VAL A 314 -35.89 17.97 9.90
CA VAL A 314 -35.46 16.58 9.60
C VAL A 314 -34.37 16.52 8.50
N ARG A 315 -34.29 17.51 7.61
CA ARG A 315 -33.22 17.62 6.58
C ARG A 315 -31.78 17.74 7.12
N LYS A 316 -31.56 17.75 8.44
CA LYS A 316 -30.23 17.76 9.08
C LYS A 316 -29.95 16.53 9.97
N GLY A 317 -30.80 15.49 9.94
CA GLY A 317 -30.62 14.29 10.76
C GLY A 317 -30.64 13.00 9.95
N SER A 318 -29.45 12.46 9.66
CA SER A 318 -29.15 11.05 9.36
C SER A 318 -30.23 10.21 8.64
N SER A 319 -30.21 10.21 7.31
CA SER A 319 -30.70 9.11 6.46
C SER A 319 -29.63 8.78 5.43
N SER A 320 -28.88 7.69 5.63
CA SER A 320 -27.57 7.45 4.99
C SER A 320 -27.61 6.52 3.78
N GLU A 321 -28.55 6.70 2.87
CA GLU A 321 -28.42 6.24 1.48
C GLU A 321 -28.70 7.43 0.56
N ASP A 322 -27.63 8.01 0.01
CA ASP A 322 -27.74 9.00 -1.07
C ASP A 322 -28.29 8.26 -2.30
N PRO A 323 -29.30 8.78 -3.04
CA PRO A 323 -29.88 8.06 -4.18
C PRO A 323 -28.84 7.61 -5.23
N GLU A 324 -27.76 8.39 -5.37
CA GLU A 324 -26.60 8.08 -6.23
C GLU A 324 -25.84 6.79 -5.85
N ASP A 325 -25.79 6.44 -4.56
CA ASP A 325 -25.07 5.26 -4.06
C ASP A 325 -25.80 3.93 -4.40
N SER A 326 -27.07 4.03 -4.82
CA SER A 326 -27.86 2.89 -5.29
C SER A 326 -27.62 2.54 -6.77
N ASP A 327 -27.03 3.46 -7.54
CA ASP A 327 -26.94 3.42 -9.00
C ASP A 327 -25.55 3.00 -9.52
N TYR A 328 -24.48 3.08 -8.71
CA TYR A 328 -23.12 2.71 -9.13
C TYR A 328 -23.00 1.29 -9.71
N LEU A 329 -23.76 0.33 -9.17
CA LEU A 329 -23.80 -1.07 -9.63
C LEU A 329 -24.97 -1.35 -10.59
N ARG A 330 -25.57 -0.30 -11.16
CA ARG A 330 -26.61 -0.35 -12.19
C ARG A 330 -26.11 0.42 -13.43
N PRO A 331 -25.09 -0.09 -14.14
CA PRO A 331 -24.62 0.56 -15.36
C PRO A 331 -25.78 0.72 -16.35
N THR A 332 -25.89 1.90 -16.96
CA THR A 332 -26.95 2.24 -17.93
C THR A 332 -26.78 1.55 -19.29
N ALA A 333 -25.69 0.80 -19.48
CA ALA A 333 -25.42 -0.02 -20.65
C ALA A 333 -26.01 -1.44 -20.49
N ALA A 334 -26.32 -2.09 -21.61
CA ALA A 334 -27.00 -3.39 -21.63
C ALA A 334 -26.25 -4.47 -20.82
N THR A 335 -26.94 -5.10 -19.87
CA THR A 335 -26.38 -6.13 -19.01
C THR A 335 -26.19 -7.45 -19.76
N ASP A 336 -24.94 -7.80 -20.08
CA ASP A 336 -24.59 -9.14 -20.56
C ASP A 336 -24.91 -10.16 -19.43
N PRO A 337 -25.80 -11.16 -19.66
CA PRO A 337 -26.18 -12.15 -18.65
C PRO A 337 -25.04 -13.09 -18.22
N LYS A 338 -23.87 -13.00 -18.86
CA LYS A 338 -22.63 -13.65 -18.44
C LYS A 338 -22.04 -13.02 -17.18
N PHE A 339 -22.33 -11.76 -16.88
CA PHE A 339 -21.73 -11.02 -15.76
C PHE A 339 -22.77 -10.62 -14.72
N VAL A 340 -22.38 -10.71 -13.44
CA VAL A 340 -23.18 -10.26 -12.30
C VAL A 340 -22.33 -9.37 -11.42
N LEU A 341 -22.71 -8.09 -11.29
CA LEU A 341 -22.10 -7.17 -10.33
C LEU A 341 -22.72 -7.40 -8.94
N THR A 342 -21.89 -7.72 -7.96
CA THR A 342 -22.30 -7.90 -6.56
C THR A 342 -21.46 -7.01 -5.64
N ARG A 343 -21.87 -6.87 -4.39
CA ARG A 343 -21.14 -6.12 -3.36
C ARG A 343 -21.30 -6.75 -1.98
N GLY A 344 -20.49 -6.32 -1.04
CA GLY A 344 -20.43 -6.87 0.32
C GLY A 344 -19.16 -7.68 0.58
N ASP A 345 -18.16 -7.65 -0.31
CA ASP A 345 -16.90 -8.33 -0.03
C ASP A 345 -16.23 -7.71 1.19
N TYR A 346 -15.66 -8.56 2.04
CA TYR A 346 -15.04 -8.20 3.33
C TYR A 346 -15.92 -7.39 4.31
N SER A 347 -17.24 -7.32 4.10
CA SER A 347 -18.19 -6.44 4.80
C SER A 347 -17.98 -6.29 6.32
N PRO A 348 -17.76 -7.36 7.13
CA PRO A 348 -17.53 -7.22 8.57
C PRO A 348 -16.22 -6.51 8.93
N LEU A 349 -15.13 -6.75 8.17
CA LEU A 349 -13.84 -6.10 8.38
C LEU A 349 -13.91 -4.62 8.00
N LEU A 350 -14.53 -4.32 6.86
CA LEU A 350 -14.78 -2.94 6.43
C LEU A 350 -15.69 -2.19 7.41
N LYS A 351 -16.66 -2.88 8.05
CA LYS A 351 -17.51 -2.27 9.09
C LYS A 351 -16.70 -1.86 10.33
N ILE A 352 -15.69 -2.65 10.72
CA ILE A 352 -14.77 -2.31 11.80
C ILE A 352 -13.87 -1.13 11.41
N ALA A 353 -13.27 -1.16 10.22
CA ALA A 353 -12.48 -0.02 9.72
C ALA A 353 -13.31 1.26 9.69
N ASN A 354 -14.51 1.22 9.12
CA ASN A 354 -15.44 2.34 9.01
C ASN A 354 -15.90 2.90 10.37
N LYS A 355 -16.15 2.05 11.38
CA LYS A 355 -16.38 2.46 12.78
C LYS A 355 -15.23 3.36 13.29
N TYR A 356 -14.00 2.98 12.97
CA TYR A 356 -12.82 3.72 13.40
C TYR A 356 -12.56 4.99 12.57
N LEU A 357 -12.85 5.00 11.27
CA LEU A 357 -12.89 6.23 10.46
C LEU A 357 -13.92 7.24 11.01
N LEU A 358 -15.11 6.77 11.40
CA LEU A 358 -16.16 7.62 11.98
C LEU A 358 -15.69 8.31 13.26
N LYS A 359 -15.08 7.56 14.19
CA LYS A 359 -14.49 8.12 15.42
C LYS A 359 -13.38 9.12 15.11
N ALA A 360 -12.52 8.83 14.13
CA ALA A 360 -11.46 9.76 13.75
C ALA A 360 -12.00 11.07 13.15
N LYS A 361 -13.08 11.03 12.38
CA LYS A 361 -13.69 12.22 11.78
C LYS A 361 -14.11 13.26 12.85
N GLU A 362 -14.39 12.83 14.08
CA GLU A 362 -14.67 13.73 15.22
C GLU A 362 -13.47 14.60 15.63
N PHE A 363 -12.24 14.21 15.25
CA PHE A 363 -10.97 14.89 15.54
C PHE A 363 -10.28 15.45 14.28
N ALA A 364 -10.99 15.52 13.15
CA ALA A 364 -10.46 16.12 11.92
C ALA A 364 -10.16 17.61 12.15
N ARG A 365 -8.95 18.06 11.83
CA ARG A 365 -8.46 19.43 12.13
C ARG A 365 -9.17 20.50 11.29
N ASN A 366 -9.67 20.13 10.11
CA ASN A 366 -10.36 21.05 9.22
C ASN A 366 -11.47 20.36 8.39
N GLU A 367 -12.27 21.19 7.71
CA GLU A 367 -13.38 20.74 6.87
C GLU A 367 -12.93 19.88 5.67
N THR A 368 -11.71 20.10 5.14
CA THR A 368 -11.18 19.30 4.03
C THR A 368 -10.83 17.88 4.45
N GLU A 369 -10.23 17.68 5.63
CA GLU A 369 -10.05 16.36 6.22
C GLU A 369 -11.38 15.69 6.58
N SER A 370 -12.31 16.44 7.16
CA SER A 370 -13.65 15.93 7.47
C SER A 370 -14.37 15.43 6.22
N GLN A 371 -14.29 16.18 5.10
CA GLN A 371 -14.87 15.79 3.82
C GLN A 371 -14.14 14.60 3.17
N MET A 372 -12.80 14.58 3.22
CA MET A 372 -12.00 13.43 2.79
C MET A 372 -12.41 12.15 3.52
N LEU A 373 -12.50 12.19 4.85
CA LEU A 373 -12.92 11.04 5.66
C LEU A 373 -14.37 10.65 5.40
N ASP A 374 -15.29 11.60 5.22
CA ASP A 374 -16.68 11.32 4.83
C ASP A 374 -16.74 10.50 3.52
N GLN A 375 -15.91 10.86 2.54
CA GLN A 375 -15.84 10.17 1.26
C GLN A 375 -15.22 8.76 1.37
N TYR A 376 -14.17 8.56 2.16
CA TYR A 376 -13.64 7.21 2.44
C TYR A 376 -14.65 6.35 3.24
N ILE A 377 -15.39 6.96 4.16
CA ILE A 377 -16.47 6.31 4.90
C ILE A 377 -17.57 5.84 3.93
N ARG A 378 -18.03 6.69 3.02
CA ARG A 378 -19.03 6.34 2.00
C ARG A 378 -18.51 5.29 1.01
N HIS A 379 -17.24 5.37 0.61
CA HIS A 379 -16.61 4.36 -0.25
C HIS A 379 -16.69 2.97 0.39
N PHE A 380 -16.27 2.81 1.64
CA PHE A 380 -16.36 1.52 2.33
C PHE A 380 -17.80 1.09 2.62
N GLN A 381 -18.75 2.01 2.78
CA GLN A 381 -20.16 1.66 2.93
C GLN A 381 -20.77 1.11 1.62
N SER A 382 -20.58 1.82 0.50
CA SER A 382 -21.25 1.58 -0.77
C SER A 382 -20.53 0.63 -1.74
N GLY A 383 -19.20 0.62 -1.71
CA GLY A 383 -18.32 0.04 -2.73
C GLY A 383 -18.04 0.97 -3.93
N ASP A 384 -18.52 2.22 -3.92
CA ASP A 384 -18.36 3.17 -5.02
C ASP A 384 -16.95 3.79 -5.03
N LEU A 385 -16.18 3.54 -6.10
CA LEU A 385 -14.83 4.07 -6.24
C LEU A 385 -14.82 5.58 -6.53
N ARG A 386 -15.91 6.16 -7.06
CA ARG A 386 -16.04 7.61 -7.27
C ARG A 386 -15.93 8.37 -5.96
N ARG A 387 -16.50 7.82 -4.88
CA ARG A 387 -16.36 8.34 -3.51
C ARG A 387 -14.89 8.30 -3.07
N HIS A 388 -14.15 7.22 -3.34
CA HIS A 388 -12.71 7.17 -3.02
C HIS A 388 -11.90 8.23 -3.78
N LYS A 389 -12.18 8.38 -5.08
CA LYS A 389 -11.62 9.44 -5.94
C LYS A 389 -11.92 10.83 -5.38
N ASP A 390 -13.16 11.12 -4.97
CA ASP A 390 -13.52 12.40 -4.35
C ASP A 390 -12.82 12.63 -3.00
N GLY A 391 -12.68 11.59 -2.17
CA GLY A 391 -11.84 11.65 -0.97
C GLY A 391 -10.39 12.00 -1.29
N SER A 392 -9.83 11.39 -2.35
CA SER A 392 -8.49 11.68 -2.85
C SER A 392 -8.32 13.13 -3.35
N ARG A 393 -9.37 13.74 -3.91
CA ARG A 393 -9.37 15.17 -4.29
C ARG A 393 -9.29 16.08 -3.07
N PHE A 394 -10.09 15.80 -2.03
CA PHE A 394 -10.00 16.52 -0.77
C PHE A 394 -8.62 16.33 -0.12
N TRP A 395 -8.11 15.12 -0.12
CA TRP A 395 -6.76 14.80 0.37
C TRP A 395 -5.66 15.62 -0.32
N ILE A 396 -5.63 15.70 -1.66
CA ILE A 396 -4.65 16.54 -2.38
C ILE A 396 -4.77 18.02 -2.01
N ARG A 397 -5.98 18.49 -1.73
CA ARG A 397 -6.29 19.89 -1.36
C ARG A 397 -5.97 20.20 0.09
N ASP A 398 -5.97 19.21 1.00
CA ASP A 398 -5.43 19.38 2.35
C ASP A 398 -3.91 19.46 2.26
N LYS A 399 -3.44 20.67 1.92
CA LYS A 399 -2.04 21.01 2.00
C LYS A 399 -1.67 21.07 3.46
N LYS A 400 -0.53 20.46 3.77
CA LYS A 400 0.12 20.65 5.07
C LYS A 400 -0.79 20.21 6.25
N PRO A 401 -1.20 18.93 6.35
CA PRO A 401 -1.79 18.32 7.56
C PRO A 401 -0.77 18.12 8.67
N ILE A 402 -1.08 18.38 9.94
CA ILE A 402 -0.16 17.91 11.01
C ILE A 402 -0.18 16.39 11.01
N VAL A 403 -1.37 15.78 10.91
CA VAL A 403 -1.58 14.35 10.69
C VAL A 403 -2.35 14.15 9.39
N GLU A 404 -1.70 13.64 8.35
CA GLU A 404 -2.26 13.25 7.06
C GLU A 404 -3.00 11.91 7.18
N THR A 405 -3.68 11.42 6.14
CA THR A 405 -4.24 10.04 6.05
C THR A 405 -4.74 9.72 4.63
N TYR A 406 -4.84 8.44 4.26
CA TYR A 406 -5.30 7.95 2.94
C TYR A 406 -5.60 6.42 2.98
N ILE A 407 -6.83 5.95 2.80
CA ILE A 407 -7.15 4.54 3.09
C ILE A 407 -8.06 3.95 2.02
N GLY A 408 -7.79 2.73 1.57
CA GLY A 408 -8.53 2.12 0.46
C GLY A 408 -7.87 0.89 -0.14
N PHE A 409 -8.15 0.71 -1.43
CA PHE A 409 -7.50 -0.28 -2.30
C PHE A 409 -6.67 0.51 -3.30
N ILE A 410 -5.35 0.63 -3.12
CA ILE A 410 -4.55 1.67 -3.77
C ILE A 410 -3.61 1.11 -4.86
N GLU A 411 -2.98 -0.03 -4.60
CA GLU A 411 -1.85 -0.56 -5.36
C GLU A 411 -2.13 -1.93 -5.99
N ASN A 412 -1.95 -2.02 -7.31
CA ASN A 412 -2.47 -3.12 -8.14
C ASN A 412 -1.47 -4.24 -8.48
N TYR A 413 -0.29 -4.25 -7.86
CA TYR A 413 0.84 -5.04 -8.36
C TYR A 413 0.77 -6.55 -8.07
N ARG A 414 0.02 -6.95 -7.04
CA ARG A 414 -0.15 -8.36 -6.64
C ARG A 414 -1.34 -9.03 -7.31
N ASP A 415 -2.18 -8.26 -8.04
CA ASP A 415 -3.12 -8.82 -9.01
C ASP A 415 -2.33 -9.29 -10.24
N PRO A 416 -2.36 -10.58 -10.62
CA PRO A 416 -1.69 -11.03 -11.84
C PRO A 416 -2.25 -10.43 -13.15
N ALA A 417 -3.41 -9.76 -13.11
CA ALA A 417 -3.90 -8.92 -14.20
C ALA A 417 -3.49 -7.44 -14.11
N GLY A 418 -2.94 -6.98 -12.97
CA GLY A 418 -2.55 -5.60 -12.74
C GLY A 418 -3.71 -4.60 -12.71
N MET A 419 -4.90 -4.99 -12.24
CA MET A 419 -6.11 -4.14 -12.27
C MET A 419 -6.81 -3.95 -10.92
N ARG A 420 -6.69 -4.92 -10.02
CA ARG A 420 -7.27 -4.91 -8.67
C ARG A 420 -6.19 -4.56 -7.67
N ALA A 421 -6.55 -3.78 -6.67
CA ALA A 421 -5.60 -3.30 -5.68
C ALA A 421 -5.67 -4.07 -4.36
N GLU A 422 -4.54 -4.18 -3.68
CA GLU A 422 -4.47 -4.65 -2.30
C GLU A 422 -5.10 -3.63 -1.35
N PHE A 423 -5.71 -4.06 -0.25
CA PHE A 423 -6.19 -3.15 0.78
C PHE A 423 -5.03 -2.60 1.60
N GLU A 424 -5.10 -1.32 1.96
CA GLU A 424 -4.05 -0.62 2.69
C GLU A 424 -4.55 0.69 3.33
N GLY A 425 -3.94 1.13 4.44
CA GLY A 425 -4.45 2.26 5.23
C GLY A 425 -3.38 3.13 5.90
N ILE A 426 -3.63 4.45 5.94
CA ILE A 426 -2.64 5.52 6.21
C ILE A 426 -3.11 6.50 7.32
N LEU A 427 -2.17 7.18 7.99
CA LEU A 427 -2.28 8.42 8.80
C LEU A 427 -0.90 9.09 8.87
N GLU A 428 -0.42 9.75 7.83
CA GLU A 428 0.89 10.38 7.99
C GLU A 428 0.92 11.42 9.12
N SER A 429 2.08 11.88 9.52
CA SER A 429 2.24 13.20 10.13
C SER A 429 3.63 13.72 9.77
N ARG A 430 3.71 15.02 9.49
CA ARG A 430 4.79 15.65 8.69
C ARG A 430 6.18 15.71 9.29
N VAL A 431 7.17 15.81 8.40
CA VAL A 431 8.11 16.94 8.19
C VAL A 431 8.94 16.78 6.91
N PHE A 432 8.58 17.59 5.90
CA PHE A 432 9.33 18.03 4.72
C PHE A 432 10.67 17.33 4.32
N ASP A 433 10.59 16.42 3.30
CA ASP A 433 11.58 15.72 2.40
C ASP A 433 10.83 14.64 1.53
N HIS A 434 11.19 14.31 0.28
CA HIS A 434 10.56 13.19 -0.48
C HIS A 434 11.55 12.32 -1.29
N ASN A 435 11.05 11.16 -1.74
CA ASN A 435 11.40 10.43 -2.96
C ASN A 435 12.84 9.92 -3.19
N PHE A 436 12.92 8.59 -3.18
CA PHE A 436 13.45 7.76 -4.27
C PHE A 436 12.78 6.37 -4.14
N HIS A 437 12.41 5.67 -5.22
CA HIS A 437 11.42 4.56 -5.16
C HIS A 437 11.86 3.19 -5.70
N ILE A 438 11.68 2.15 -4.87
CA ILE A 438 11.40 0.78 -5.33
C ILE A 438 10.32 0.14 -4.42
N PHE A 439 9.04 0.32 -4.80
CA PHE A 439 8.04 -0.74 -5.04
C PHE A 439 8.15 -2.06 -4.19
N LEU A 440 7.15 -2.58 -3.45
CA LEU A 440 5.67 -2.59 -3.64
C LEU A 440 4.83 -2.77 -2.33
N SER A 441 3.52 -2.52 -2.44
CA SER A 441 2.39 -2.61 -1.45
C SER A 441 2.40 -1.60 -0.30
N LEU A 442 1.37 -0.73 -0.20
CA LEU A 442 1.48 0.64 0.33
C LEU A 442 0.27 1.22 1.12
N GLY A 443 0.30 1.20 2.46
CA GLY A 443 -0.48 2.13 3.33
C GLY A 443 0.10 2.33 4.73
N PHE A 444 0.18 3.57 5.23
CA PHE A 444 1.18 4.19 6.11
C PHE A 444 0.67 5.27 7.08
N VAL A 445 0.90 5.11 8.37
CA VAL A 445 0.68 6.13 9.41
C VAL A 445 2.06 6.64 9.85
N SER A 446 2.35 7.95 10.09
CA SER A 446 3.69 8.55 10.36
C SER A 446 3.65 9.87 11.19
N ILE A 447 4.77 10.59 11.53
CA ILE A 447 4.80 11.80 12.44
C ILE A 447 5.94 12.91 12.33
N VAL A 448 5.63 14.21 12.62
CA VAL A 448 6.29 15.20 13.57
C VAL A 448 7.77 15.74 13.53
N ASN A 449 8.68 15.41 12.62
CA ASN A 449 10.14 15.64 12.85
C ASN A 449 10.77 17.06 12.58
N LYS A 450 10.20 18.16 13.13
CA LYS A 450 10.34 19.63 12.76
C LYS A 450 11.70 20.25 12.36
N GLU A 451 12.84 19.61 12.58
CA GLU A 451 14.16 20.18 12.29
C GLU A 451 14.56 19.99 10.81
N LEU A 452 14.28 18.81 10.25
CA LEU A 452 14.64 18.46 8.87
C LEU A 452 13.95 19.38 7.84
N SER A 453 12.68 19.73 8.05
CA SER A 453 11.94 20.68 7.20
C SER A 453 12.65 22.02 7.01
N LYS A 454 13.32 22.53 8.04
CA LYS A 454 14.01 23.82 7.96
C LYS A 454 15.24 23.75 7.06
N LYS A 455 15.93 22.61 7.05
CA LYS A 455 17.04 22.35 6.11
C LYS A 455 16.50 22.43 4.68
N PHE A 456 15.35 21.81 4.40
CA PHE A 456 14.73 21.84 3.07
C PHE A 456 14.14 23.19 2.66
N GLU A 457 13.43 23.89 3.55
CA GLU A 457 12.98 25.26 3.27
C GLU A 457 14.16 26.20 2.97
N SER A 458 15.30 26.01 3.64
CA SER A 458 16.54 26.71 3.34
C SER A 458 17.14 26.29 1.99
N LEU A 459 17.17 25.00 1.66
CA LEU A 459 17.63 24.49 0.35
C LEU A 459 16.76 25.04 -0.81
N VAL A 460 15.43 25.02 -0.66
CA VAL A 460 14.44 25.60 -1.59
C VAL A 460 14.64 27.11 -1.76
N SER A 461 14.96 27.82 -0.68
CA SER A 461 15.22 29.27 -0.72
C SER A 461 16.54 29.62 -1.40
N ASN A 462 17.54 28.74 -1.30
CA ASN A 462 18.86 28.91 -1.93
C ASN A 462 18.97 28.25 -3.31
N ALA A 463 18.00 27.45 -3.77
CA ALA A 463 18.00 26.79 -5.08
C ALA A 463 18.42 27.70 -6.26
N PRO A 464 18.02 28.99 -6.35
CA PRO A 464 18.47 29.89 -7.41
C PRO A 464 19.98 30.16 -7.47
N SER A 465 20.73 29.94 -6.37
CA SER A 465 22.21 30.03 -6.36
C SER A 465 22.90 28.71 -6.68
N PHE A 466 22.21 27.57 -6.51
CA PHE A 466 22.76 26.24 -6.80
C PHE A 466 22.51 25.76 -8.23
N LEU A 467 21.37 26.12 -8.84
CA LEU A 467 21.07 25.76 -10.24
C LEU A 467 22.16 26.21 -11.25
N PRO A 468 22.77 27.42 -11.13
CA PRO A 468 23.87 27.83 -12.01
C PRO A 468 25.19 27.06 -11.83
N LEU A 469 25.30 26.19 -10.82
CA LEU A 469 26.46 25.32 -10.62
C LEU A 469 26.34 24.01 -11.41
N LEU A 470 25.15 23.68 -11.92
CA LEU A 470 24.92 22.48 -12.73
C LEU A 470 25.66 22.58 -14.08
N PRO A 471 26.14 21.47 -14.65
CA PRO A 471 27.13 21.49 -15.73
C PRO A 471 26.58 21.87 -17.12
N TRP A 472 25.37 22.45 -17.21
CA TRP A 472 24.71 22.82 -18.46
C TRP A 472 24.47 24.33 -18.59
N PRO A 473 24.40 24.88 -19.83
CA PRO A 473 24.11 26.29 -20.06
C PRO A 473 22.74 26.71 -19.53
N LYS A 474 22.59 27.99 -19.21
CA LYS A 474 21.33 28.58 -18.69
C LYS A 474 20.13 28.34 -19.62
N GLU A 475 20.38 28.27 -20.93
CA GLU A 475 19.38 28.03 -21.97
C GLU A 475 18.72 26.64 -21.86
N PHE A 476 19.39 25.70 -21.17
CA PHE A 476 18.91 24.35 -20.87
C PHE A 476 18.28 24.25 -19.47
N GLU A 477 18.13 25.37 -18.75
CA GLU A 477 17.49 25.47 -17.44
C GLU A 477 16.13 26.19 -17.52
N LYS A 478 15.22 25.92 -16.58
CA LYS A 478 13.87 26.52 -16.53
C LYS A 478 13.97 28.02 -16.29
N ASP A 479 13.19 28.82 -17.04
CA ASP A 479 13.23 30.30 -16.95
C ASP A 479 12.82 30.82 -15.56
N ARG A 480 12.00 30.03 -14.85
CA ARG A 480 11.62 30.25 -13.46
C ARG A 480 11.64 28.93 -12.72
N PHE A 481 12.37 28.87 -11.62
CA PHE A 481 12.28 27.77 -10.67
C PHE A 481 10.91 27.79 -9.98
N LEU A 482 10.13 26.73 -10.15
CA LEU A 482 8.90 26.50 -9.40
C LEU A 482 9.28 25.67 -8.17
N GLN A 483 9.07 26.23 -6.98
CA GLN A 483 9.37 25.55 -5.72
C GLN A 483 8.42 24.35 -5.54
N PRO A 484 8.93 23.09 -5.46
CA PRO A 484 8.09 21.94 -5.14
C PRO A 484 7.70 21.92 -3.65
N ASP A 485 6.56 21.31 -3.33
CA ASP A 485 6.12 21.01 -1.96
C ASP A 485 6.47 19.54 -1.63
N PHE A 486 7.10 19.27 -0.49
CA PHE A 486 8.05 18.15 -0.37
C PHE A 486 8.21 17.64 1.09
N THR A 487 7.61 16.51 1.53
CA THR A 487 7.10 16.05 2.89
C THR A 487 7.65 14.69 3.48
N SER A 488 8.57 14.66 4.47
CA SER A 488 9.24 13.44 5.02
C SER A 488 8.61 12.98 6.32
N LEU A 489 8.55 11.69 6.62
CA LEU A 489 7.63 11.26 7.67
C LEU A 489 8.09 10.05 8.48
N ASP A 490 7.88 10.08 9.79
CA ASP A 490 8.27 8.99 10.69
C ASP A 490 7.11 8.02 11.00
N VAL A 491 7.01 6.93 10.23
CA VAL A 491 5.97 5.90 10.27
C VAL A 491 5.66 5.36 11.69
N LEU A 492 4.41 5.56 12.14
CA LEU A 492 3.77 5.02 13.33
C LEU A 492 2.96 3.73 13.06
N THR A 493 2.37 3.52 11.87
CA THR A 493 1.52 2.34 11.55
C THR A 493 1.34 2.12 10.04
N PHE A 494 2.15 1.28 9.42
CA PHE A 494 2.01 0.85 8.04
C PHE A 494 1.29 -0.51 7.99
N THR A 495 0.19 -0.63 7.25
CA THR A 495 -0.63 -1.83 7.21
C THR A 495 -0.95 -2.23 5.77
N GLY A 496 -0.55 -3.44 5.40
CA GLY A 496 -0.53 -3.98 4.04
C GLY A 496 0.50 -5.10 3.99
N SER A 497 0.91 -5.56 2.80
CA SER A 497 1.92 -6.63 2.68
C SER A 497 3.39 -6.15 2.67
N GLY A 498 3.65 -4.84 2.66
CA GLY A 498 5.01 -4.28 2.65
C GLY A 498 5.09 -2.94 3.38
N ILE A 499 6.32 -2.42 3.56
CA ILE A 499 6.59 -1.03 3.94
C ILE A 499 7.68 -0.48 2.98
N PRO A 500 7.41 0.57 2.20
CA PRO A 500 8.32 1.22 1.26
C PRO A 500 9.22 2.23 1.96
N ALA A 501 10.14 2.84 1.22
CA ALA A 501 10.87 4.02 1.67
C ALA A 501 10.17 5.35 1.31
N GLY A 502 9.14 5.31 0.45
CA GLY A 502 8.41 6.46 -0.06
C GLY A 502 7.36 6.03 -1.09
N ILE A 503 6.50 6.96 -1.51
CA ILE A 503 5.35 6.72 -2.39
C ILE A 503 5.02 7.97 -3.25
N ASN A 504 4.12 7.81 -4.22
CA ASN A 504 3.58 8.90 -5.02
C ASN A 504 2.11 8.60 -5.41
N ILE A 505 1.15 9.28 -4.76
CA ILE A 505 -0.29 8.96 -4.82
C ILE A 505 -1.16 10.23 -4.98
N PRO A 506 -2.44 10.13 -5.43
CA PRO A 506 -3.18 8.92 -5.78
C PRO A 506 -2.75 8.33 -7.13
N ASN A 507 -3.17 7.09 -7.40
CA ASN A 507 -2.91 6.39 -8.67
C ASN A 507 -3.94 6.70 -9.78
N TYR A 508 -4.94 7.53 -9.48
CA TYR A 508 -5.96 7.98 -10.42
C TYR A 508 -5.39 9.01 -11.42
N SER A 509 -5.01 8.55 -12.63
CA SER A 509 -4.39 9.37 -13.68
C SER A 509 -5.14 10.68 -13.96
N GLU A 510 -6.47 10.65 -13.97
CA GLU A 510 -7.32 11.81 -14.18
C GLU A 510 -7.23 12.84 -13.06
N ILE A 511 -6.95 12.42 -11.82
CA ILE A 511 -6.72 13.32 -10.69
C ILE A 511 -5.29 13.86 -10.76
N ARG A 512 -4.30 12.99 -11.02
CA ARG A 512 -2.88 13.37 -11.16
C ARG A 512 -2.67 14.46 -12.21
N GLN A 513 -3.40 14.37 -13.33
CA GLN A 513 -3.31 15.33 -14.45
C GLN A 513 -4.04 16.66 -14.18
N ASN A 514 -5.21 16.63 -13.54
CA ASN A 514 -6.07 17.83 -13.43
C ASN A 514 -5.99 18.55 -12.07
N GLU A 515 -5.61 17.85 -11.00
CA GLU A 515 -5.64 18.35 -9.62
C GLU A 515 -4.30 18.15 -8.88
N GLY A 516 -3.49 17.18 -9.31
CA GLY A 516 -2.15 16.91 -8.81
C GLY A 516 -2.04 15.63 -7.97
N PHE A 517 -0.95 15.51 -7.24
CA PHE A 517 -0.60 14.35 -6.41
C PHE A 517 0.24 14.81 -5.20
N LYS A 518 0.42 13.95 -4.20
CA LYS A 518 1.50 14.10 -3.21
C LYS A 518 2.50 12.96 -3.41
N ASN A 519 3.78 13.33 -3.44
CA ASN A 519 4.88 12.42 -3.15
C ASN A 519 4.94 12.21 -1.63
N VAL A 520 5.74 11.26 -1.13
CA VAL A 520 6.02 11.03 0.31
C VAL A 520 7.36 10.28 0.49
N SER A 521 8.17 10.64 1.49
CA SER A 521 9.36 9.87 1.96
C SER A 521 9.18 9.45 3.40
N LEU A 522 9.64 8.26 3.77
CA LEU A 522 9.40 7.65 5.08
C LEU A 522 10.72 7.58 5.87
N GLY A 523 11.09 8.69 6.52
CA GLY A 523 12.39 8.93 7.15
C GLY A 523 12.83 7.86 8.16
N ASN A 524 11.94 7.46 9.07
CA ASN A 524 12.24 6.38 10.01
C ASN A 524 12.32 4.98 9.34
N VAL A 525 11.62 4.74 8.21
CA VAL A 525 11.74 3.49 7.44
C VAL A 525 13.06 3.45 6.68
N ILE A 526 13.48 4.59 6.13
CA ILE A 526 14.81 4.80 5.53
C ILE A 526 15.91 4.53 6.56
N THR A 527 15.79 5.13 7.74
CA THR A 527 16.68 4.89 8.89
C THR A 527 16.73 3.40 9.27
N ALA A 528 15.56 2.77 9.41
CA ALA A 528 15.45 1.35 9.70
C ALA A 528 16.01 0.47 8.56
N ALA A 529 15.90 0.88 7.30
CA ALA A 529 16.46 0.19 6.14
C ALA A 529 17.99 0.22 6.16
N PHE A 530 18.61 1.34 6.57
CA PHE A 530 20.07 1.49 6.58
C PHE A 530 20.80 0.96 7.83
N SER A 531 20.09 0.55 8.89
CA SER A 531 20.64 -0.06 10.12
C SER A 531 21.27 -1.47 9.98
N ASP A 532 22.04 -1.73 8.92
CA ASP A 532 22.82 -2.96 8.75
C ASP A 532 24.25 -2.76 9.28
N PRO A 533 24.65 -3.37 10.42
CA PRO A 533 25.95 -3.15 11.04
C PRO A 533 27.12 -3.75 10.22
N LYS A 534 26.84 -4.41 9.09
CA LYS A 534 27.87 -4.93 8.19
C LYS A 534 27.41 -4.92 6.73
N PRO A 535 27.48 -3.79 6.02
CA PRO A 535 27.13 -3.74 4.59
C PRO A 535 27.99 -4.71 3.76
N ASN A 536 27.41 -5.30 2.72
CA ASN A 536 28.17 -6.20 1.83
C ASN A 536 29.25 -5.43 1.05
N PHE A 537 30.36 -6.11 0.76
CA PHE A 537 31.43 -5.66 -0.16
C PHE A 537 32.25 -4.43 0.27
N LEU A 538 32.08 -3.94 1.49
CA LEU A 538 32.86 -2.82 2.03
C LEU A 538 33.98 -3.32 2.95
N SER A 539 35.06 -2.54 3.06
CA SER A 539 36.08 -2.76 4.07
C SER A 539 35.51 -2.58 5.49
N ALA A 540 36.20 -3.10 6.51
CA ALA A 540 35.76 -2.95 7.90
C ALA A 540 35.73 -1.48 8.38
N ASP A 541 36.51 -0.58 7.77
CA ASP A 541 36.52 0.84 8.14
C ASP A 541 35.49 1.63 7.33
N ASP A 542 35.30 1.31 6.05
CA ASP A 542 34.20 1.83 5.24
C ASP A 542 32.83 1.42 5.79
N ALA A 543 32.71 0.20 6.32
CA ALA A 543 31.50 -0.28 6.99
C ALA A 543 31.15 0.57 8.22
N LYS A 544 32.14 0.93 9.06
CA LYS A 544 31.94 1.81 10.24
C LYS A 544 31.58 3.24 9.84
N LEU A 545 32.26 3.79 8.82
CA LEU A 545 31.93 5.12 8.29
C LEU A 545 30.51 5.13 7.70
N THR A 546 30.13 4.08 6.97
CA THR A 546 28.78 3.91 6.43
C THR A 546 27.76 3.80 7.56
N GLU A 547 27.98 2.95 8.56
CA GLU A 547 27.08 2.82 9.72
C GLU A 547 26.82 4.17 10.42
N LYS A 548 27.83 5.04 10.52
CA LYS A 548 27.71 6.37 11.13
C LYS A 548 27.01 7.40 10.23
N TYR A 549 27.39 7.52 8.96
CA TYR A 549 26.99 8.65 8.11
C TYR A 549 26.05 8.28 6.95
N ILE A 550 25.55 7.03 6.85
CA ILE A 550 24.65 6.63 5.74
C ILE A 550 23.31 7.37 5.77
N ILE A 551 22.82 7.76 6.94
CA ILE A 551 21.56 8.53 7.08
C ILE A 551 21.82 9.97 6.63
N ASP A 552 22.81 10.63 7.22
CA ASP A 552 23.25 11.99 6.88
C ASP A 552 23.53 12.19 5.38
N SER A 553 24.28 11.26 4.79
CA SER A 553 24.60 11.27 3.35
C SER A 553 23.40 10.98 2.47
N PHE A 554 22.43 10.21 2.96
CA PHE A 554 21.17 9.97 2.26
C PHE A 554 20.24 11.19 2.33
N GLU A 555 20.15 11.92 3.45
CA GLU A 555 19.42 13.21 3.56
C GLU A 555 19.93 14.21 2.51
N VAL A 556 21.26 14.39 2.42
CA VAL A 556 21.89 15.29 1.43
C VAL A 556 21.58 14.83 0.00
N GLN A 557 21.74 13.53 -0.29
CA GLN A 557 21.52 12.98 -1.63
C GLN A 557 20.07 13.14 -2.09
N VAL A 558 19.10 12.75 -1.27
CA VAL A 558 17.65 12.83 -1.58
C VAL A 558 17.23 14.28 -1.80
N GLY A 559 17.66 15.16 -0.90
CA GLY A 559 17.38 16.58 -0.99
C GLY A 559 17.81 17.23 -2.30
N LEU A 560 19.01 16.89 -2.75
CA LEU A 560 19.54 17.38 -4.01
C LEU A 560 18.92 16.67 -5.22
N HIS A 561 18.72 15.34 -5.14
CA HIS A 561 18.11 14.51 -6.17
C HIS A 561 16.75 15.06 -6.61
N GLU A 562 15.91 15.44 -5.66
CA GLU A 562 14.53 15.84 -5.96
C GLU A 562 14.41 17.31 -6.28
N LEU A 563 14.92 18.17 -5.39
CA LEU A 563 14.77 19.61 -5.53
C LEU A 563 15.57 20.15 -6.72
N LEU A 564 16.79 19.67 -6.90
CA LEU A 564 17.74 20.17 -7.88
C LEU A 564 18.03 19.17 -8.99
N GLY A 565 17.78 17.87 -8.80
CA GLY A 565 17.67 16.90 -9.89
C GLY A 565 16.35 17.08 -10.63
N HIS A 566 15.26 16.43 -10.23
CA HIS A 566 13.96 16.53 -10.92
C HIS A 566 13.44 17.98 -11.06
N GLY A 567 13.69 18.83 -10.07
CA GLY A 567 13.32 20.24 -10.11
C GLY A 567 14.05 21.09 -11.16
N SER A 568 15.19 20.64 -11.71
CA SER A 568 15.98 21.35 -12.73
C SER A 568 15.77 20.85 -14.16
N GLY A 569 16.30 21.61 -15.12
CA GLY A 569 16.39 21.24 -16.52
C GLY A 569 15.13 21.54 -17.32
N LYS A 570 15.29 22.16 -18.50
CA LYS A 570 14.21 22.58 -19.40
C LYS A 570 14.00 21.58 -20.54
N GLN A 571 12.75 21.37 -20.94
CA GLN A 571 12.41 20.71 -22.21
C GLN A 571 12.24 21.80 -23.28
N LEU A 572 13.01 21.73 -24.36
CA LEU A 572 12.90 22.66 -25.48
C LEU A 572 11.75 22.18 -26.38
N GLN A 573 10.73 23.00 -26.58
CA GLN A 573 9.51 22.59 -27.29
C GLN A 573 8.84 23.76 -28.01
N ILE A 574 7.95 23.44 -28.97
CA ILE A 574 7.11 24.42 -29.65
C ILE A 574 5.71 24.45 -29.02
N GLU A 575 5.43 25.51 -28.27
CA GLU A 575 4.15 25.81 -27.63
C GLU A 575 3.36 26.78 -28.53
N ASP A 576 2.15 26.40 -28.95
CA ASP A 576 1.25 27.19 -29.81
C ASP A 576 1.90 27.87 -31.04
N GLY A 577 2.88 27.16 -31.64
CA GLY A 577 3.59 27.62 -32.83
C GLY A 577 4.78 28.55 -32.55
N LYS A 578 5.19 28.71 -31.29
CA LYS A 578 6.41 29.44 -30.89
C LYS A 578 7.32 28.53 -30.06
N PRO A 579 8.66 28.58 -30.25
CA PRO A 579 9.56 27.88 -29.36
C PRO A 579 9.50 28.50 -27.96
N ASN A 580 9.56 27.68 -26.92
CA ASN A 580 9.71 28.15 -25.53
C ASN A 580 11.16 28.56 -25.19
N PHE A 581 12.02 28.66 -26.19
CA PHE A 581 13.45 28.96 -26.11
C PHE A 581 13.87 29.87 -27.30
N ASP A 582 15.06 30.48 -27.21
CA ASP A 582 15.58 31.34 -28.28
C ASP A 582 16.33 30.50 -29.33
N ALA A 583 15.59 29.97 -30.31
CA ALA A 583 16.14 29.10 -31.35
C ALA A 583 17.27 29.73 -32.19
N GLU A 584 17.43 31.06 -32.18
CA GLU A 584 18.53 31.74 -32.86
C GLU A 584 19.81 31.85 -32.01
N LYS A 585 19.70 31.72 -30.68
CA LYS A 585 20.82 31.87 -29.73
C LYS A 585 21.16 30.60 -28.94
N THR A 586 20.25 29.65 -28.78
CA THR A 586 20.52 28.42 -28.03
C THR A 586 21.48 27.52 -28.81
N ILE A 587 22.70 27.38 -28.28
CA ILE A 587 23.76 26.52 -28.81
C ILE A 587 23.72 25.17 -28.09
N ASN A 588 23.84 24.08 -28.83
CA ASN A 588 24.04 22.74 -28.28
C ASN A 588 25.48 22.61 -27.75
N PRO A 589 25.70 22.50 -26.43
CA PRO A 589 27.05 22.48 -25.86
C PRO A 589 27.83 21.19 -26.17
N LEU A 590 27.19 20.14 -26.71
CA LEU A 590 27.86 18.91 -27.14
C LEU A 590 28.44 18.98 -28.56
N THR A 591 27.92 19.87 -29.42
CA THR A 591 28.37 20.00 -30.82
C THR A 591 29.00 21.36 -31.12
N GLY A 592 28.58 22.42 -30.44
CA GLY A 592 28.94 23.81 -30.72
C GLY A 592 28.02 24.50 -31.75
N ASP A 593 27.05 23.77 -32.31
CA ASP A 593 26.09 24.27 -33.30
C ASP A 593 24.81 24.80 -32.65
N LYS A 594 23.94 25.49 -33.42
CA LYS A 594 22.57 25.78 -32.99
C LYS A 594 21.79 24.48 -32.74
N VAL A 595 20.84 24.52 -31.80
CA VAL A 595 19.95 23.38 -31.56
C VAL A 595 19.04 23.11 -32.77
N ASP A 596 18.96 21.84 -33.16
CA ASP A 596 18.24 21.33 -34.35
C ASP A 596 17.08 20.37 -33.99
N LYS A 597 16.98 20.00 -32.71
CA LYS A 597 15.99 19.07 -32.14
C LYS A 597 15.26 19.70 -30.96
N TRP A 598 13.98 19.37 -30.82
CA TRP A 598 13.08 19.78 -29.73
C TRP A 598 11.82 18.91 -29.77
N TYR A 599 11.05 18.89 -28.68
CA TYR A 599 9.76 18.18 -28.63
C TYR A 599 8.74 18.88 -29.56
N LYS A 600 8.04 18.07 -30.37
CA LYS A 600 6.98 18.55 -31.27
C LYS A 600 5.68 18.77 -30.51
N LYS A 601 4.72 19.44 -31.14
CA LYS A 601 3.39 19.70 -30.55
C LYS A 601 2.70 18.38 -30.17
N GLY A 602 2.47 18.18 -28.87
CA GLY A 602 1.84 16.98 -28.30
C GLY A 602 2.82 15.89 -27.86
N GLU A 603 4.12 16.05 -28.10
CA GLU A 603 5.16 15.21 -27.50
C GLU A 603 5.52 15.71 -26.09
N SER A 604 5.71 14.78 -25.16
CA SER A 604 6.27 14.97 -23.83
C SER A 604 7.48 14.06 -23.61
N TYR A 605 8.27 14.32 -22.56
CA TYR A 605 9.35 13.42 -22.11
C TYR A 605 8.91 11.94 -22.10
N ASP A 606 7.81 11.60 -21.43
CA ASP A 606 7.33 10.22 -21.30
C ASP A 606 6.93 9.61 -22.65
N SER A 607 6.38 10.39 -23.57
CA SER A 607 6.00 9.91 -24.90
C SER A 607 7.21 9.63 -25.82
N VAL A 608 8.30 10.38 -25.63
CA VAL A 608 9.52 10.28 -26.46
C VAL A 608 10.50 9.27 -25.89
N PHE A 609 10.71 9.27 -24.57
CA PHE A 609 11.65 8.37 -23.89
C PHE A 609 11.00 7.02 -23.50
N ALA A 610 9.67 6.94 -23.43
CA ALA A 610 8.92 5.70 -23.22
C ALA A 610 9.53 4.80 -22.10
N SER A 611 9.87 3.55 -22.41
CA SER A 611 10.45 2.59 -21.45
C SER A 611 11.85 2.94 -20.93
N LEU A 612 12.57 3.86 -21.57
CA LEU A 612 13.84 4.39 -21.08
C LEU A 612 13.64 5.51 -20.04
N GLY A 613 12.54 6.26 -20.16
CA GLY A 613 12.31 7.54 -19.50
C GLY A 613 12.55 7.54 -17.99
N SER A 614 11.96 6.59 -17.25
CA SER A 614 12.16 6.51 -15.80
C SER A 614 13.62 6.25 -15.44
N ALA A 615 14.26 5.22 -15.99
CA ALA A 615 15.65 4.90 -15.65
C ALA A 615 16.63 6.04 -15.97
N TYR A 616 16.36 6.76 -17.05
CA TYR A 616 17.18 7.86 -17.53
C TYR A 616 17.06 9.11 -16.64
N GLU A 617 15.84 9.51 -16.28
CA GLU A 617 15.60 10.69 -15.45
C GLU A 617 16.10 10.50 -14.02
N GLU A 618 15.93 9.30 -13.46
CA GLU A 618 16.44 8.90 -12.14
C GLU A 618 17.97 8.90 -12.11
N CYS A 619 18.62 8.51 -13.21
CA CYS A 619 20.07 8.59 -13.37
C CYS A 619 20.56 10.04 -13.43
N ARG A 620 19.81 10.93 -14.09
CA ARG A 620 20.10 12.37 -14.10
C ARG A 620 19.97 12.97 -12.71
N ALA A 621 18.91 12.66 -11.99
CA ALA A 621 18.64 13.18 -10.65
C ALA A 621 19.63 12.64 -9.60
N GLU A 622 19.94 11.33 -9.58
CA GLU A 622 20.99 10.77 -8.73
C GLU A 622 22.37 11.42 -9.01
N SER A 623 22.66 11.70 -10.29
CA SER A 623 23.91 12.37 -10.71
C SER A 623 23.97 13.83 -10.25
N VAL A 624 22.86 14.57 -10.27
CA VAL A 624 22.80 15.92 -9.66
C VAL A 624 23.08 15.84 -8.15
N GLY A 625 22.49 14.87 -7.45
CA GLY A 625 22.73 14.65 -6.03
C GLY A 625 24.22 14.50 -5.70
N LEU A 626 24.92 13.63 -6.44
CA LEU A 626 26.36 13.45 -6.27
C LEU A 626 27.14 14.72 -6.60
N TYR A 627 26.82 15.37 -7.71
CA TYR A 627 27.56 16.53 -8.21
C TYR A 627 27.48 17.72 -7.25
N LEU A 628 26.29 18.04 -6.74
CA LEU A 628 26.05 19.13 -5.81
C LEU A 628 26.35 18.76 -4.34
N SER A 629 26.47 17.48 -4.00
CA SER A 629 26.89 17.08 -2.63
C SER A 629 28.28 17.60 -2.26
N LEU A 630 29.10 17.95 -3.25
CA LEU A 630 30.43 18.53 -3.08
C LEU A 630 30.43 20.04 -2.77
N GLU A 631 29.27 20.71 -2.81
CA GLU A 631 29.17 22.15 -2.56
C GLU A 631 29.07 22.44 -1.06
N SER A 632 30.05 23.16 -0.52
CA SER A 632 30.15 23.41 0.94
C SER A 632 28.94 24.18 1.52
N GLU A 633 28.30 25.06 0.74
CA GLU A 633 27.08 25.76 1.18
C GLU A 633 25.86 24.83 1.25
N VAL A 634 25.79 23.80 0.40
CA VAL A 634 24.77 22.76 0.51
C VAL A 634 24.98 21.97 1.81
N LEU A 635 26.20 21.49 2.05
CA LEU A 635 26.50 20.70 3.27
C LEU A 635 26.21 21.50 4.56
N LYS A 636 26.50 22.82 4.56
CA LYS A 636 26.13 23.73 5.66
C LYS A 636 24.62 23.83 5.89
N ILE A 637 23.79 23.86 4.83
CA ILE A 637 22.33 23.86 4.94
C ILE A 637 21.85 22.58 5.66
N PHE A 638 22.50 21.44 5.42
CA PHE A 638 22.20 20.19 6.10
C PHE A 638 22.80 20.07 7.51
N GLY A 639 23.65 21.03 7.93
CA GLY A 639 24.28 21.09 9.25
C GLY A 639 25.71 20.55 9.32
N PHE A 640 26.32 20.19 8.18
CA PHE A 640 27.63 19.55 8.13
C PHE A 640 28.75 20.54 7.76
N SER A 641 29.91 20.41 8.40
CA SER A 641 31.12 21.18 8.07
C SER A 641 32.39 20.43 8.50
N GLY A 642 33.53 20.79 7.93
CA GLY A 642 34.82 20.14 8.23
C GLY A 642 34.79 18.63 7.94
N ALA A 643 35.46 17.84 8.79
CA ALA A 643 35.60 16.40 8.58
C ALA A 643 34.27 15.64 8.49
N ASP A 644 33.22 16.07 9.21
CA ASP A 644 31.89 15.44 9.10
C ASP A 644 31.30 15.65 7.70
N ALA A 645 31.46 16.83 7.10
CA ALA A 645 31.05 17.09 5.72
C ALA A 645 31.81 16.20 4.72
N ASP A 646 33.12 16.05 4.90
CA ASP A 646 33.95 15.16 4.07
C ASP A 646 33.52 13.69 4.20
N HIS A 647 33.15 13.23 5.40
CA HIS A 647 32.66 11.88 5.63
C HIS A 647 31.28 11.66 5.00
N VAL A 648 30.35 12.60 5.14
CA VAL A 648 29.02 12.60 4.51
C VAL A 648 29.14 12.50 2.99
N VAL A 649 29.98 13.33 2.37
CA VAL A 649 30.26 13.25 0.92
C VAL A 649 30.79 11.87 0.52
N TYR A 650 31.81 11.38 1.21
CA TYR A 650 32.42 10.09 0.87
C TYR A 650 31.43 8.92 0.98
N VAL A 651 30.63 8.88 2.04
CA VAL A 651 29.64 7.81 2.23
C VAL A 651 28.51 7.91 1.20
N ASN A 652 28.12 9.11 0.74
CA ASN A 652 27.18 9.26 -0.37
C ASN A 652 27.71 8.58 -1.65
N TRP A 653 28.93 8.94 -2.07
CA TRP A 653 29.55 8.41 -3.28
C TRP A 653 29.87 6.91 -3.17
N LEU A 654 30.32 6.44 -2.01
CA LEU A 654 30.56 5.01 -1.76
C LEU A 654 29.24 4.22 -1.81
N SER A 655 28.17 4.76 -1.21
CA SER A 655 26.86 4.13 -1.22
C SER A 655 26.29 4.04 -2.64
N MET A 656 26.52 5.04 -3.49
CA MET A 656 26.16 4.98 -4.92
C MET A 656 26.83 3.78 -5.61
N VAL A 657 28.16 3.69 -5.54
CA VAL A 657 28.94 2.61 -6.16
C VAL A 657 28.47 1.24 -5.65
N GLN A 658 28.37 1.08 -4.32
CA GLN A 658 27.91 -0.15 -3.69
C GLN A 658 26.49 -0.54 -4.14
N LYS A 659 25.55 0.41 -4.15
CA LYS A 659 24.16 0.18 -4.59
C LYS A 659 24.09 -0.14 -6.08
N GLY A 660 24.96 0.42 -6.92
CA GLY A 660 25.04 0.09 -8.35
C GLY A 660 25.45 -1.37 -8.58
N ILE A 661 26.37 -1.91 -7.79
CA ILE A 661 26.75 -3.34 -7.85
C ILE A 661 25.68 -4.24 -7.25
N LEU A 662 25.14 -3.91 -6.08
CA LEU A 662 24.01 -4.65 -5.48
C LEU A 662 22.77 -4.68 -6.41
N SER A 663 22.60 -3.65 -7.25
CA SER A 663 21.52 -3.56 -8.22
C SER A 663 21.57 -4.62 -9.33
N LEU A 664 22.70 -5.29 -9.56
CA LEU A 664 22.80 -6.41 -10.49
C LEU A 664 21.78 -7.53 -10.20
N ALA A 665 21.34 -7.69 -8.95
CA ALA A 665 20.26 -8.59 -8.57
C ALA A 665 18.93 -8.31 -9.29
N MET A 666 18.71 -7.08 -9.77
CA MET A 666 17.52 -6.64 -10.50
C MET A 666 17.65 -6.78 -12.02
N TYR A 667 18.81 -7.21 -12.54
CA TYR A 667 18.97 -7.55 -13.94
C TYR A 667 18.45 -8.97 -14.22
N ASN A 668 17.55 -9.12 -15.20
CA ASN A 668 17.05 -10.40 -15.67
C ASN A 668 17.92 -10.88 -16.84
N THR A 669 18.72 -11.92 -16.58
CA THR A 669 19.66 -12.50 -17.55
C THR A 669 19.00 -13.28 -18.69
N THR A 670 17.76 -13.74 -18.52
CA THR A 670 17.02 -14.49 -19.55
C THR A 670 16.41 -13.56 -20.59
N VAL A 671 15.95 -12.37 -20.17
CA VAL A 671 15.29 -11.38 -21.04
C VAL A 671 16.23 -10.24 -21.44
N GLY A 672 17.40 -10.12 -20.81
CA GLY A 672 18.36 -9.03 -21.06
C GLY A 672 17.85 -7.66 -20.61
N LYS A 673 17.00 -7.61 -19.56
CA LYS A 673 16.31 -6.40 -19.11
C LYS A 673 16.50 -6.13 -17.63
N TRP A 674 16.59 -4.85 -17.29
CA TRP A 674 16.52 -4.36 -15.92
C TRP A 674 15.08 -4.40 -15.42
N GLY A 675 14.84 -5.07 -14.29
CA GLY A 675 13.53 -5.11 -13.65
C GLY A 675 13.16 -3.83 -12.89
N GLN A 676 14.08 -2.87 -12.76
CA GLN A 676 13.82 -1.62 -12.05
C GLN A 676 14.74 -0.47 -12.52
N ALA A 677 14.14 0.73 -12.68
CA ALA A 677 14.72 1.95 -13.23
C ALA A 677 15.91 2.53 -12.42
N HIS A 678 15.74 2.69 -11.12
CA HIS A 678 16.68 3.22 -10.14
C HIS A 678 17.92 2.35 -9.99
N SER A 679 17.73 1.03 -9.99
CA SER A 679 18.82 0.05 -10.01
C SER A 679 19.63 0.11 -11.29
N ARG A 680 18.96 0.31 -12.45
CA ARG A 680 19.63 0.57 -13.73
C ARG A 680 20.41 1.89 -13.70
N ALA A 681 19.80 2.96 -13.16
CA ALA A 681 20.42 4.28 -13.01
C ALA A 681 21.70 4.25 -12.17
N ARG A 682 21.66 3.63 -10.99
CA ARG A 682 22.82 3.49 -10.08
C ARG A 682 23.94 2.64 -10.68
N TYR A 683 23.58 1.57 -11.40
CA TYR A 683 24.54 0.78 -12.15
C TYR A 683 25.22 1.60 -13.26
N VAL A 684 24.46 2.40 -14.03
CA VAL A 684 24.99 3.32 -15.04
C VAL A 684 25.96 4.33 -14.43
N ILE A 685 25.61 4.97 -13.31
CA ILE A 685 26.49 5.92 -12.61
C ILE A 685 27.78 5.21 -12.15
N THR A 686 27.67 4.01 -11.59
CA THR A 686 28.85 3.20 -11.19
C THR A 686 29.73 2.88 -12.39
N ARG A 687 29.15 2.61 -13.56
CA ARG A 687 29.89 2.36 -14.81
C ARG A 687 30.60 3.60 -15.34
N VAL A 688 30.01 4.78 -15.22
CA VAL A 688 30.66 6.06 -15.55
C VAL A 688 31.86 6.32 -14.63
N LEU A 689 31.73 6.01 -13.33
CA LEU A 689 32.83 6.19 -12.36
C LEU A 689 33.98 5.20 -12.55
N LEU A 690 33.68 3.94 -12.93
CA LEU A 690 34.69 2.94 -13.28
C LEU A 690 35.45 3.32 -14.57
N GLU A 691 34.73 3.77 -15.60
CA GLU A 691 35.34 4.23 -16.87
C GLU A 691 36.21 5.48 -16.68
N ALA A 692 35.89 6.34 -15.69
CA ALA A 692 36.61 7.58 -15.45
C ALA A 692 38.05 7.37 -14.96
N SER A 693 38.27 6.42 -14.05
CA SER A 693 39.62 6.02 -13.59
C SER A 693 39.56 4.76 -12.69
N PRO A 694 40.43 3.75 -12.91
CA PRO A 694 40.57 2.61 -12.01
C PRO A 694 41.16 2.99 -10.64
N ASP A 695 41.80 4.16 -10.52
CA ASP A 695 42.31 4.69 -9.25
C ASP A 695 41.21 5.36 -8.41
N LEU A 696 40.08 5.73 -9.03
CA LEU A 696 38.91 6.32 -8.36
C LEU A 696 38.00 5.23 -7.77
N VAL A 697 37.59 4.25 -8.57
CA VAL A 697 36.77 3.11 -8.13
C VAL A 697 37.41 1.81 -8.60
N SER A 698 37.56 0.84 -7.70
CA SER A 698 37.92 -0.53 -8.06
C SER A 698 37.01 -1.56 -7.41
N ILE A 699 36.81 -2.68 -8.11
CA ILE A 699 35.98 -3.82 -7.68
C ILE A 699 36.77 -5.09 -7.91
N GLU A 700 37.14 -5.77 -6.84
CA GLU A 700 37.91 -7.01 -6.86
C GLU A 700 36.99 -8.21 -6.58
N LEU A 701 37.11 -9.27 -7.37
CA LEU A 701 36.47 -10.56 -7.07
C LEU A 701 37.31 -11.32 -6.04
N VAL A 702 36.70 -11.67 -4.92
CA VAL A 702 37.34 -12.41 -3.82
C VAL A 702 36.85 -13.85 -3.88
N GLU A 703 37.61 -14.74 -4.51
CA GLU A 703 37.22 -16.15 -4.72
C GLU A 703 36.92 -16.91 -3.42
N LYS A 704 37.59 -16.53 -2.32
CA LYS A 704 37.37 -17.08 -0.97
C LYS A 704 37.48 -15.97 0.05
N SER A 705 36.34 -15.51 0.58
CA SER A 705 36.31 -14.56 1.68
C SER A 705 37.02 -15.13 2.92
N PRO A 706 37.85 -14.35 3.62
CA PRO A 706 38.48 -14.80 4.87
C PRO A 706 37.47 -15.04 6.01
N GLU A 707 36.21 -14.62 5.83
CA GLU A 707 35.17 -14.70 6.87
C GLU A 707 34.42 -16.03 6.88
N ASP A 708 34.11 -16.57 5.70
CA ASP A 708 33.27 -17.77 5.53
C ASP A 708 33.72 -18.71 4.39
N GLY A 709 34.78 -18.37 3.66
CA GLY A 709 35.32 -19.15 2.55
C GLY A 709 34.52 -19.09 1.24
N ASN A 710 33.39 -18.37 1.19
CA ASN A 710 32.56 -18.24 -0.01
C ASN A 710 33.06 -17.11 -0.92
N ARG A 711 32.63 -17.08 -2.20
CA ARG A 711 32.91 -15.98 -3.13
C ARG A 711 32.39 -14.65 -2.59
N ASP A 712 33.08 -13.55 -2.81
CA ASP A 712 32.70 -12.21 -2.35
C ASP A 712 33.22 -11.12 -3.32
N LEU A 713 32.83 -9.87 -3.10
CA LEU A 713 33.39 -8.71 -3.82
C LEU A 713 34.02 -7.73 -2.83
N SER A 714 35.06 -7.02 -3.25
CA SER A 714 35.68 -5.91 -2.49
C SER A 714 35.59 -4.64 -3.31
N ILE A 715 34.78 -3.68 -2.86
CA ILE A 715 34.61 -2.36 -3.48
C ILE A 715 35.52 -1.36 -2.75
N ARG A 716 36.29 -0.57 -3.50
CA ARG A 716 37.06 0.57 -2.97
C ARG A 716 36.72 1.85 -3.73
N LEU A 717 36.59 2.95 -2.99
CA LEU A 717 36.44 4.32 -3.52
C LEU A 717 37.59 5.16 -2.98
N ASN A 718 38.31 5.87 -3.85
CA ASN A 718 39.39 6.76 -3.45
C ASN A 718 38.86 8.17 -3.17
N ARG A 719 38.82 8.54 -1.88
CA ARG A 719 38.34 9.83 -1.37
C ARG A 719 38.98 11.04 -2.09
N GLU A 720 40.29 11.01 -2.30
CA GLU A 720 41.06 12.14 -2.82
C GLU A 720 40.76 12.45 -4.30
N LEU A 721 40.22 11.47 -5.03
CA LEU A 721 39.89 11.61 -6.45
C LEU A 721 38.42 11.97 -6.70
N ILE A 722 37.57 12.02 -5.66
CA ILE A 722 36.15 12.38 -5.82
C ILE A 722 35.99 13.79 -6.38
N ALA A 723 36.65 14.79 -5.79
CA ALA A 723 36.51 16.19 -6.21
C ALA A 723 37.18 16.51 -7.56
N SER A 724 38.23 15.78 -7.93
CA SER A 724 39.07 16.05 -9.10
C SER A 724 38.70 15.21 -10.33
N VAL A 725 38.47 13.91 -10.15
CA VAL A 725 38.12 12.96 -11.22
C VAL A 725 36.61 12.69 -11.21
N GLY A 726 36.06 12.32 -10.04
CA GLY A 726 34.65 11.95 -9.89
C GLY A 726 33.69 13.07 -10.29
N LYS A 727 33.87 14.28 -9.77
CA LYS A 727 33.05 15.45 -10.10
C LYS A 727 33.07 15.77 -11.59
N LYS A 728 34.24 15.65 -12.24
CA LYS A 728 34.38 15.88 -13.68
C LYS A 728 33.62 14.82 -14.47
N ALA A 729 33.82 13.54 -14.16
CA ALA A 729 33.14 12.43 -14.85
C ALA A 729 31.62 12.52 -14.74
N ILE A 730 31.09 12.76 -13.53
CA ILE A 730 29.65 12.98 -13.31
C ILE A 730 29.19 14.26 -14.03
N GLY A 731 29.95 15.35 -14.01
CA GLY A 731 29.62 16.60 -14.71
C GLY A 731 29.50 16.42 -16.23
N ASP A 732 30.50 15.79 -16.86
CA ASP A 732 30.53 15.52 -18.30
C ASP A 732 29.38 14.59 -18.73
N PHE A 733 29.05 13.59 -17.90
CA PHE A 733 27.93 12.68 -18.13
C PHE A 733 26.57 13.36 -17.93
N LEU A 734 26.43 14.15 -16.87
CA LEU A 734 25.21 14.89 -16.52
C LEU A 734 24.87 15.97 -17.55
N LEU A 735 25.87 16.63 -18.13
CA LEU A 735 25.71 17.51 -19.29
C LEU A 735 25.08 16.76 -20.47
N LYS A 736 25.57 15.56 -20.82
CA LYS A 736 24.98 14.74 -21.89
C LYS A 736 23.54 14.34 -21.57
N LEU A 737 23.27 13.89 -20.34
CA LEU A 737 21.93 13.54 -19.89
C LEU A 737 20.94 14.70 -20.05
N GLN A 738 21.30 15.89 -19.58
CA GLN A 738 20.42 17.06 -19.69
C GLN A 738 20.23 17.49 -21.15
N VAL A 739 21.28 17.52 -21.97
CA VAL A 739 21.17 17.98 -23.37
C VAL A 739 20.25 17.07 -24.17
N TYR A 740 20.44 15.74 -24.12
CA TYR A 740 19.57 14.81 -24.86
C TYR A 740 18.13 14.86 -24.33
N LYS A 741 17.92 14.95 -22.99
CA LYS A 741 16.59 15.18 -22.39
C LYS A 741 15.95 16.47 -22.90
N SER A 742 16.70 17.56 -23.01
CA SER A 742 16.16 18.88 -23.37
C SER A 742 15.77 18.95 -24.84
N LEU A 743 16.55 18.31 -25.71
CA LEU A 743 16.33 18.25 -27.16
C LEU A 743 15.31 17.20 -27.59
N GLY A 744 14.90 16.28 -26.71
CA GLY A 744 14.11 15.11 -27.08
C GLY A 744 14.90 14.10 -27.93
N ASP A 745 16.24 14.09 -27.85
CA ASP A 745 17.11 13.24 -28.67
C ASP A 745 17.20 11.81 -28.12
N ILE A 746 16.08 11.08 -28.23
CA ILE A 746 15.97 9.70 -27.74
C ILE A 746 17.03 8.77 -28.34
N GLU A 747 17.37 8.92 -29.62
CA GLU A 747 18.38 8.03 -30.23
C GLU A 747 19.76 8.17 -29.57
N SER A 748 20.18 9.39 -29.27
CA SER A 748 21.47 9.64 -28.62
C SER A 748 21.43 9.28 -27.14
N ALA A 749 20.29 9.53 -26.48
CA ALA A 749 20.03 9.10 -25.11
C ALA A 749 20.10 7.57 -24.96
N GLU A 750 19.37 6.83 -25.80
CA GLU A 750 19.30 5.36 -25.78
C GLU A 750 20.66 4.74 -26.10
N ARG A 751 21.34 5.18 -27.18
CA ARG A 751 22.70 4.71 -27.52
C ARG A 751 23.68 4.84 -26.35
N MET A 752 23.69 5.98 -25.66
CA MET A 752 24.57 6.21 -24.51
C MET A 752 24.15 5.38 -23.29
N PHE A 753 22.85 5.38 -22.96
CA PHE A 753 22.35 4.78 -21.73
C PHE A 753 22.36 3.24 -21.79
N ASP A 754 22.09 2.65 -22.95
CA ASP A 754 22.18 1.20 -23.17
C ASP A 754 23.63 0.73 -23.12
N ALA A 755 24.60 1.50 -23.64
CA ALA A 755 26.02 1.18 -23.54
C ALA A 755 26.50 1.07 -22.08
N TYR A 756 26.16 2.05 -21.23
CA TYR A 756 26.50 2.00 -19.81
C TYR A 756 25.65 0.99 -19.01
N SER A 757 24.39 0.75 -19.38
CA SER A 757 23.52 -0.19 -18.65
C SER A 757 23.66 -1.66 -19.10
N ARG A 758 24.51 -1.94 -20.09
CA ARG A 758 24.83 -3.31 -20.55
C ARG A 758 25.53 -4.11 -19.46
N VAL A 759 24.91 -5.23 -19.05
CA VAL A 759 25.49 -6.20 -18.10
C VAL A 759 26.02 -7.41 -18.87
N SER A 760 27.33 -7.63 -18.82
CA SER A 760 28.00 -8.71 -19.56
C SER A 760 29.35 -9.07 -18.92
N ASN A 761 29.92 -10.20 -19.32
CA ASN A 761 31.27 -10.64 -18.96
C ASN A 761 32.34 -10.33 -20.02
N ASP A 762 31.95 -9.75 -21.17
CA ASP A 762 32.87 -9.30 -22.24
C ASP A 762 33.37 -7.86 -22.05
N LEU A 763 32.99 -7.23 -20.94
CA LEU A 763 33.39 -5.90 -20.53
C LEU A 763 34.68 -5.97 -19.67
N GLU A 764 35.27 -4.81 -19.40
CA GLU A 764 36.45 -4.68 -18.51
C GLU A 764 36.26 -5.36 -17.13
N HIS A 765 35.03 -5.39 -16.62
CA HIS A 765 34.66 -6.14 -15.43
C HIS A 765 33.60 -7.22 -15.73
N PRO A 766 33.69 -8.41 -15.11
CA PRO A 766 32.76 -9.52 -15.35
C PRO A 766 31.44 -9.35 -14.58
N PHE A 767 30.57 -8.46 -15.05
CA PHE A 767 29.37 -8.07 -14.31
C PHE A 767 28.30 -9.17 -14.15
N LEU A 768 28.25 -10.19 -15.01
CA LEU A 768 27.38 -11.35 -14.80
C LEU A 768 27.93 -12.24 -13.68
N THR A 769 29.25 -12.38 -13.56
CA THR A 769 29.89 -13.08 -12.43
C THR A 769 29.72 -12.29 -11.13
N TYR A 770 29.86 -10.96 -11.16
CA TYR A 770 29.53 -10.13 -9.99
C TYR A 770 28.05 -10.30 -9.58
N ARG A 771 27.13 -10.42 -10.55
CA ARG A 771 25.70 -10.68 -10.26
C ARG A 771 25.47 -12.00 -9.53
N GLU A 772 26.19 -13.07 -9.88
CA GLU A 772 26.12 -14.34 -9.15
C GLU A 772 26.50 -14.14 -7.67
N VAL A 773 27.65 -13.52 -7.42
CA VAL A 773 28.14 -13.24 -6.05
C VAL A 773 27.17 -12.33 -5.29
N VAL A 774 26.56 -11.33 -5.95
CA VAL A 774 25.51 -10.47 -5.37
C VAL A 774 24.27 -11.27 -4.96
N LEU A 775 23.91 -12.31 -5.71
CA LEU A 775 22.78 -13.20 -5.36
C LEU A 775 23.15 -14.20 -4.26
N GLU A 776 24.37 -14.75 -4.26
CA GLU A 776 24.92 -15.62 -3.20
C GLU A 776 25.01 -14.88 -1.86
N ARG A 777 25.44 -13.61 -1.89
CA ARG A 777 25.59 -12.73 -0.72
C ARG A 777 24.29 -12.00 -0.35
N LYS A 778 23.16 -12.29 -1.00
CA LYS A 778 21.88 -11.56 -0.81
C LYS A 778 21.28 -11.84 0.56
N LYS A 779 21.31 -10.84 1.45
CA LYS A 779 20.64 -10.90 2.75
C LYS A 779 19.10 -10.90 2.61
N PRO A 780 18.36 -11.61 3.49
CA PRO A 780 16.91 -11.45 3.59
C PRO A 780 16.52 -10.00 3.90
N ARG A 781 15.42 -9.50 3.31
CA ARG A 781 14.88 -8.17 3.68
C ARG A 781 14.55 -8.11 5.17
N LYS A 782 14.70 -6.92 5.76
CA LYS A 782 14.27 -6.63 7.13
C LYS A 782 12.75 -6.75 7.22
N VAL A 783 12.25 -7.08 8.41
CA VAL A 783 10.84 -6.91 8.79
C VAL A 783 10.76 -5.83 9.86
N TYR A 784 9.68 -5.06 9.83
CA TYR A 784 9.55 -3.86 10.62
C TYR A 784 8.54 -4.06 11.76
N ILE A 785 8.93 -3.68 12.97
CA ILE A 785 8.05 -3.67 14.15
C ILE A 785 7.66 -2.23 14.47
N GLN A 786 6.39 -2.03 14.79
CA GLN A 786 5.75 -0.71 14.82
C GLN A 786 5.07 -0.46 16.15
N SER A 787 5.22 0.75 16.68
CA SER A 787 4.64 1.16 17.97
C SER A 787 3.12 1.12 17.93
N SER A 788 2.47 0.50 18.92
CA SER A 788 1.00 0.50 19.03
C SER A 788 0.51 1.72 19.78
N THR A 789 -0.75 2.11 19.56
CA THR A 789 -1.42 3.14 20.34
C THR A 789 -2.56 2.55 21.17
N ASP A 790 -2.57 2.85 22.46
CA ASP A 790 -3.62 2.44 23.39
C ASP A 790 -4.27 3.67 24.01
N LEU A 791 -5.61 3.65 24.10
CA LEU A 791 -6.40 4.69 24.75
C LEU A 791 -6.72 4.28 26.19
N SER A 792 -6.16 4.99 27.17
CA SER A 792 -6.37 4.78 28.61
C SER A 792 -6.69 6.10 29.30
N GLU A 793 -7.73 6.13 30.13
CA GLU A 793 -8.14 7.33 30.89
C GLU A 793 -8.34 8.60 30.02
N GLY A 794 -8.77 8.42 28.76
CA GLY A 794 -8.96 9.51 27.81
C GLY A 794 -7.68 10.02 27.14
N LYS A 795 -6.52 9.42 27.43
CA LYS A 795 -5.24 9.74 26.80
C LYS A 795 -4.73 8.60 25.95
N VAL A 796 -4.14 8.92 24.80
CA VAL A 796 -3.49 7.95 23.94
C VAL A 796 -2.01 7.86 24.29
N VAL A 797 -1.53 6.65 24.55
CA VAL A 797 -0.12 6.33 24.79
C VAL A 797 0.43 5.44 23.69
N ALA A 798 1.68 5.67 23.28
CA ALA A 798 2.38 4.82 22.34
C ALA A 798 3.22 3.77 23.08
N LYS A 799 3.16 2.50 22.64
CA LYS A 799 3.95 1.40 23.19
C LYS A 799 5.11 1.05 22.26
N LYS A 800 6.33 1.23 22.77
CA LYS A 800 7.61 0.80 22.15
C LYS A 800 7.77 -0.71 22.27
N TYR A 801 8.41 -1.35 21.30
CA TYR A 801 8.70 -2.78 21.31
C TYR A 801 10.17 -3.07 21.02
N ALA A 802 10.73 -4.13 21.62
CA ALA A 802 12.08 -4.57 21.31
C ALA A 802 12.18 -5.07 19.85
N SER A 803 13.36 -4.95 19.23
CA SER A 803 13.61 -5.45 17.87
C SER A 803 13.83 -6.99 17.85
N THR A 804 12.85 -7.75 18.35
CA THR A 804 12.86 -9.22 18.40
C THR A 804 11.63 -9.81 17.70
N HIS A 805 11.65 -11.11 17.41
CA HIS A 805 10.55 -11.75 16.67
C HIS A 805 9.34 -11.99 17.58
N GLU A 806 9.60 -12.30 18.85
CA GLU A 806 8.64 -12.42 19.94
C GLU A 806 7.86 -11.11 20.12
N ALA A 807 8.57 -9.98 20.17
CA ALA A 807 7.98 -8.67 20.31
C ALA A 807 7.13 -8.28 19.08
N LEU A 808 7.53 -8.69 17.87
CA LEU A 808 6.76 -8.44 16.65
C LEU A 808 5.44 -9.23 16.66
N VAL A 809 5.45 -10.50 17.06
CA VAL A 809 4.21 -11.27 17.24
C VAL A 809 3.30 -10.58 18.27
N GLN A 810 3.85 -10.11 19.40
CA GLN A 810 3.08 -9.37 20.40
C GLN A 810 2.53 -8.04 19.88
N SER A 811 3.27 -7.28 19.07
CA SER A 811 2.79 -5.99 18.56
C SER A 811 1.55 -6.16 17.68
N PHE A 812 1.50 -7.19 16.84
CA PHE A 812 0.31 -7.49 16.04
C PHE A 812 -0.91 -7.86 16.90
N ALA A 813 -0.71 -8.55 18.03
CA ALA A 813 -1.79 -8.86 18.97
C ALA A 813 -2.34 -7.58 19.63
N ASP A 814 -1.46 -6.66 20.06
CA ASP A 814 -1.83 -5.38 20.68
C ASP A 814 -2.53 -4.43 19.69
N HIS A 815 -2.00 -4.28 18.46
CA HIS A 815 -2.63 -3.47 17.41
C HIS A 815 -4.06 -3.93 17.10
N LEU A 816 -4.27 -5.25 17.01
CA LEU A 816 -5.55 -5.89 16.71
C LEU A 816 -6.36 -6.25 17.97
N ARG A 817 -6.12 -5.57 19.10
CA ARG A 817 -6.90 -5.68 20.34
C ARG A 817 -8.12 -4.75 20.29
N ASP A 818 -9.31 -5.33 20.21
CA ASP A 818 -10.61 -4.70 20.51
C ASP A 818 -11.51 -5.84 21.02
N ASN A 819 -12.19 -5.63 22.14
CA ASN A 819 -13.05 -6.65 22.78
C ASN A 819 -14.51 -6.54 22.30
N GLU A 820 -14.86 -5.56 21.46
CA GLU A 820 -16.21 -5.40 20.91
C GLU A 820 -16.57 -6.43 19.83
N PHE A 821 -15.62 -7.20 19.29
CA PHE A 821 -15.87 -8.19 18.23
C PHE A 821 -14.91 -9.38 18.25
N ASP A 822 -15.41 -10.58 17.91
CA ASP A 822 -14.57 -11.76 17.69
C ASP A 822 -13.98 -11.74 16.27
N LEU A 823 -12.76 -11.21 16.14
CA LEU A 823 -12.01 -11.18 14.89
C LEU A 823 -11.75 -12.59 14.32
N ASN A 824 -11.57 -13.62 15.18
CA ASN A 824 -11.32 -14.98 14.72
C ASN A 824 -12.58 -15.55 14.04
N ALA A 825 -13.74 -15.38 14.66
CA ALA A 825 -15.02 -15.79 14.07
C ALA A 825 -15.29 -15.06 12.73
N ILE A 826 -15.05 -13.75 12.66
CA ILE A 826 -15.20 -12.95 11.44
C ILE A 826 -14.33 -13.49 10.30
N VAL A 827 -13.04 -13.77 10.57
CA VAL A 827 -12.11 -14.28 9.57
C VAL A 827 -12.52 -15.68 9.09
N LEU A 828 -12.95 -16.56 10.01
CA LEU A 828 -13.42 -17.90 9.66
C LEU A 828 -14.71 -17.89 8.83
N ASP A 829 -15.66 -17.01 9.13
CA ASP A 829 -16.93 -16.94 8.39
C ASP A 829 -16.78 -16.28 7.02
N LEU A 830 -15.85 -15.34 6.85
CA LEU A 830 -15.45 -14.86 5.52
C LEU A 830 -14.78 -15.99 4.71
N TRP A 831 -13.85 -16.73 5.32
CA TRP A 831 -13.18 -17.84 4.66
C TRP A 831 -14.15 -18.94 4.20
N ARG A 832 -15.10 -19.33 5.06
CA ARG A 832 -16.15 -20.32 4.76
C ARG A 832 -17.04 -19.92 3.58
N LYS A 833 -17.35 -18.63 3.42
CA LYS A 833 -18.17 -18.13 2.29
C LYS A 833 -17.47 -18.32 0.95
N ASP A 834 -16.15 -18.14 0.93
CA ASP A 834 -15.33 -18.23 -0.27
C ASP A 834 -14.76 -19.63 -0.55
N PHE A 835 -14.85 -20.57 0.40
CA PHE A 835 -14.28 -21.92 0.31
C PHE A 835 -14.49 -22.58 -1.07
N LYS A 836 -15.75 -22.60 -1.56
CA LYS A 836 -16.17 -23.18 -2.85
C LYS A 836 -15.53 -22.57 -4.11
N HIS A 837 -14.82 -21.45 -3.99
CA HIS A 837 -14.15 -20.76 -5.09
C HIS A 837 -12.66 -21.10 -5.18
N PHE A 838 -12.10 -21.76 -4.15
CA PHE A 838 -10.67 -22.05 -4.02
C PHE A 838 -10.38 -23.53 -3.71
N TYR A 839 -11.37 -24.27 -3.23
CA TYR A 839 -11.32 -25.69 -2.90
C TYR A 839 -12.42 -26.44 -3.65
#